data_AF-A0A401PK83-F1
#
_entry.id   AF-A0A401PK83-F1
#
_cell.length_a   1.000
_cell.length_b   1.000
_cell.length_c   1.000
_cell.angle_alpha   90.00
_cell.angle_beta   90.00
_cell.angle_gamma   90.00
#
_symmetry.space_group_name_H-M   'P 1'
#
loop_
_entity.id
_entity.type
_entity.pdbx_description
1 polymer ?
#
loop_
_entity_poly.entity_id
_entity_poly.type
_entity_poly.pdbx_seq_one_letter_code
_entity_poly.pdbx_strand_id
1 'polypeptide(L)'
;MHHTWTFFGSLKKVPLLKMAEFTCLQFVSSFAFEAMQKVDVVKLAALSDPELRLLLPCLVRMALCAPADQSEAWAQDKKLILRLLSGVEAVNSIVALLSVDFHALEQDATKEQQLRHKLGGANGESILVSQLQHGLALEFEHSDSPRRLRLALSELLVIMNKASDSNGEFFIKSSELFESPVYLDEVADVLCILQAELPSLLPITEVAEALLHVRNGSWFMCLLVANVPDSFDEVCRGLIKNGERQDEESVGGRRRTEALRQLCKMNPTQALNVRAMVVEECHLPGLGVVLTLDQCKNDGSEDTVTDLVSFVSGLLLGTNAKVRTWFGMFIRNGQQRKRERSSSVLWQMRRQLLLELMAILPTVSSGRIGEDTADTDMEPNISVYSALKEENVVKASAMLRLYCALMGIAGLKPTDEEAEQLLQLMTSRPPATPAGVRFVSLSFCMLLAFPSLVSTPEQEQMTVMWLSWMIREEAYFESTTGVSASFGEMLLLVAMYFHSNQLNAIIDLVCSTLGMKIAIKPSSLNRMKTIFTQEIFTEQVVTAHAVRVPVTSNLSATITGFLPIHCIYQLLRSRAFTKHKVSIKDWIYRQMCETTTPLHPQLIPLIDVYINSILTPASKANPEATNQPITEQEVLNVFNGLTWACTLHCCACWPQTILTCAWWMTGCARKK
;
A
#
# COMPACT_ATOMS: atom_id res chain seq x y z
N MET A 1 -1.30 37.95 43.60
CA MET A 1 0.08 38.43 43.80
C MET A 1 0.97 37.90 42.70
N HIS A 2 1.28 38.77 41.72
CA HIS A 2 2.62 38.98 41.14
C HIS A 2 3.37 37.73 40.59
N HIS A 3 3.66 37.55 39.31
CA HIS A 3 4.12 38.52 38.32
C HIS A 3 3.90 38.00 36.87
N THR A 4 3.29 38.84 36.05
CA THR A 4 3.48 38.93 34.59
C THR A 4 4.83 39.59 34.29
N TRP A 5 5.62 39.03 33.38
CA TRP A 5 6.67 39.75 32.65
C TRP A 5 6.72 39.33 31.18
N THR A 6 6.39 40.29 30.35
CA THR A 6 6.71 40.44 28.92
C THR A 6 8.21 40.35 28.66
N PHE A 7 8.61 39.65 27.59
CA PHE A 7 9.89 39.88 26.92
C PHE A 7 9.71 39.91 25.40
N PHE A 8 9.51 41.12 24.89
CA PHE A 8 9.84 41.51 23.51
C PHE A 8 11.38 41.60 23.45
N GLY A 9 12.01 40.93 22.48
CA GLY A 9 13.47 40.93 22.39
C GLY A 9 14.05 40.42 21.06
N SER A 10 14.26 41.35 20.13
CA SER A 10 15.36 41.37 19.16
C SER A 10 15.36 40.33 18.01
N LEU A 11 14.56 40.61 16.98
CA LEU A 11 14.88 40.19 15.60
C LEU A 11 16.14 40.95 15.14
N LYS A 12 17.32 40.37 15.39
CA LYS A 12 18.53 40.76 14.66
C LYS A 12 18.33 40.36 13.20
N LYS A 13 18.15 41.36 12.33
CA LYS A 13 18.36 41.24 10.88
C LYS A 13 19.75 40.66 10.63
N VAL A 14 19.79 39.37 10.32
CA VAL A 14 20.96 38.75 9.69
C VAL A 14 21.04 39.32 8.27
N PRO A 15 22.22 39.73 7.77
CA PRO A 15 22.32 40.33 6.46
C PRO A 15 21.90 39.29 5.42
N LEU A 16 20.95 39.66 4.56
CA LEU A 16 20.66 39.00 3.29
C LEU A 16 21.97 38.94 2.50
N LEU A 17 22.71 37.85 2.63
CA LEU A 17 23.63 37.41 1.59
C LEU A 17 22.77 37.28 0.33
N LYS A 18 23.10 38.07 -0.69
CA LYS A 18 22.59 37.94 -2.05
C LYS A 18 22.62 36.46 -2.44
N MET A 19 21.47 35.80 -2.37
CA MET A 19 21.26 34.55 -3.09
C MET A 19 21.40 34.90 -4.55
N ALA A 20 22.39 34.30 -5.20
CA ALA A 20 22.48 34.30 -6.66
C ALA A 20 21.10 33.90 -7.22
N GLU A 21 20.58 34.69 -8.14
CA GLU A 21 19.43 34.33 -8.96
C GLU A 21 19.79 33.02 -9.69
N PHE A 22 19.35 31.89 -9.16
CA PHE A 22 19.31 30.64 -9.91
C PHE A 22 18.28 30.83 -11.01
N THR A 23 18.73 31.01 -12.26
CA THR A 23 17.86 30.86 -13.42
C THR A 23 17.29 29.44 -13.39
N CYS A 24 15.98 29.32 -13.14
CA CYS A 24 15.30 28.03 -13.18
C CYS A 24 15.26 27.58 -14.65
N LEU A 25 15.86 26.43 -14.97
CA LEU A 25 15.83 25.87 -16.33
C LEU A 25 14.38 25.65 -16.77
N GLN A 26 14.04 26.10 -17.97
CA GLN A 26 12.72 25.91 -18.55
C GLN A 26 12.59 24.49 -19.11
N PHE A 27 11.66 23.71 -18.58
CA PHE A 27 11.34 22.37 -19.10
C PHE A 27 10.28 22.45 -20.22
N VAL A 28 10.26 21.43 -21.08
CA VAL A 28 9.24 21.27 -22.11
C VAL A 28 7.89 21.03 -21.45
N SER A 29 6.89 21.84 -21.81
CA SER A 29 5.53 21.71 -21.30
C SER A 29 4.82 20.48 -21.88
N SER A 30 3.80 19.97 -21.18
CA SER A 30 3.01 18.85 -21.69
C SER A 30 2.29 19.17 -23.00
N PHE A 31 1.88 20.44 -23.16
CA PHE A 31 1.28 20.94 -24.39
C PHE A 31 2.29 20.93 -25.56
N ALA A 32 3.51 21.41 -25.33
CA ALA A 32 4.57 21.42 -26.35
C ALA A 32 4.99 19.99 -26.75
N PHE A 33 5.13 19.09 -25.79
CA PHE A 33 5.45 17.68 -26.06
C PHE A 33 4.34 16.98 -26.85
N GLU A 34 3.07 17.17 -26.48
CA GLU A 34 1.93 16.59 -27.21
C GLU A 34 1.87 17.12 -28.66
N ALA A 35 2.13 18.41 -28.85
CA ALA A 35 2.17 19.04 -30.17
C ALA A 35 3.27 18.42 -31.05
N MET A 36 4.47 18.18 -30.49
CA MET A 36 5.56 17.51 -31.20
C MET A 36 5.25 16.04 -31.49
N GLN A 37 4.74 15.30 -30.51
CA GLN A 37 4.44 13.87 -30.65
C GLN A 37 3.40 13.60 -31.74
N LYS A 38 2.41 14.48 -31.88
CA LYS A 38 1.36 14.36 -32.90
C LYS A 38 1.68 15.13 -34.20
N VAL A 39 2.80 15.86 -34.21
CA VAL A 39 3.16 16.78 -35.29
C VAL A 39 2.01 17.76 -35.60
N ASP A 40 1.37 18.28 -34.55
CA ASP A 40 0.23 19.21 -34.65
C ASP A 40 0.75 20.64 -34.87
N VAL A 41 0.86 21.04 -36.14
CA VAL A 41 1.44 22.33 -36.52
C VAL A 41 0.65 23.53 -36.01
N VAL A 42 -0.66 23.38 -35.78
CA VAL A 42 -1.49 24.46 -35.23
C VAL A 42 -1.15 24.68 -33.76
N LYS A 43 -1.01 23.62 -32.98
CA LYS A 43 -0.54 23.73 -31.59
C LYS A 43 0.90 24.23 -31.51
N LEU A 44 1.79 23.79 -32.41
CA LEU A 44 3.17 24.27 -32.47
C LEU A 44 3.25 25.77 -32.75
N ALA A 45 2.37 26.29 -33.61
CA ALA A 45 2.29 27.72 -33.90
C ALA A 45 1.76 28.58 -32.74
N ALA A 46 1.10 27.95 -31.75
CA ALA A 46 0.61 28.62 -30.55
C ALA A 46 1.64 28.66 -29.41
N LEU A 47 2.79 28.01 -29.58
CA LEU A 47 3.86 28.00 -28.58
C LEU A 47 4.51 29.38 -28.46
N SER A 48 4.98 29.68 -27.25
CA SER A 48 5.83 30.85 -27.01
C SER A 48 7.24 30.65 -27.59
N ASP A 49 7.93 31.74 -27.96
CA ASP A 49 9.30 31.65 -28.49
C ASP A 49 10.26 30.82 -27.61
N PRO A 50 10.23 30.92 -26.26
CA PRO A 50 11.06 30.08 -25.40
C PRO A 50 10.68 28.61 -25.41
N GLU A 51 9.40 28.25 -25.59
CA GLU A 51 9.00 26.84 -25.73
C GLU A 51 9.37 26.29 -27.12
N LEU A 52 9.23 27.10 -28.16
CA LEU A 52 9.63 26.75 -29.52
C LEU A 52 11.14 26.51 -29.60
N ARG A 53 11.95 27.32 -28.87
CA ARG A 53 13.41 27.20 -28.79
C ARG A 53 13.88 25.80 -28.39
N LEU A 54 13.15 25.13 -27.49
CA LEU A 54 13.47 23.80 -26.96
C LEU A 54 13.28 22.68 -27.99
N LEU A 55 12.51 22.94 -29.05
CA LEU A 55 12.07 21.97 -30.06
C LEU A 55 12.72 22.19 -31.44
N LEU A 56 13.55 23.24 -31.56
CA LEU A 56 14.16 23.62 -32.84
C LEU A 56 14.97 22.51 -33.51
N PRO A 57 15.78 21.69 -32.80
CA PRO A 57 16.55 20.64 -33.45
C PRO A 57 15.69 19.69 -34.29
N CYS A 58 14.56 19.24 -33.76
CA CYS A 58 13.63 18.38 -34.48
C CYS A 58 12.86 19.14 -35.57
N LEU A 59 12.36 20.34 -35.29
CA LEU A 59 11.61 21.14 -36.27
C LEU A 59 12.46 21.49 -37.51
N VAL A 60 13.72 21.87 -37.31
CA VAL A 60 14.67 22.16 -38.39
C VAL A 60 14.97 20.90 -39.20
N ARG A 61 15.18 19.76 -38.55
CA ARG A 61 15.36 18.46 -39.24
C ARG A 61 14.13 18.09 -40.06
N MET A 62 12.93 18.19 -39.49
CA MET A 62 11.68 17.91 -40.21
C MET A 62 11.52 18.81 -41.45
N ALA A 63 11.99 20.06 -41.37
CA ALA A 63 11.93 21.00 -42.47
C ALA A 63 13.00 20.74 -43.56
N LEU A 64 14.23 20.36 -43.18
CA LEU A 64 15.37 20.32 -44.10
C LEU A 64 15.73 18.91 -44.58
N CYS A 65 15.55 17.89 -43.75
CA CYS A 65 15.83 16.50 -44.12
C CYS A 65 14.73 15.96 -45.06
N ALA A 66 15.05 14.88 -45.78
CA ALA A 66 14.10 14.21 -46.64
C ALA A 66 12.92 13.67 -45.81
N PRO A 67 11.67 14.08 -46.08
CA PRO A 67 10.55 13.65 -45.27
C PRO A 67 10.19 12.20 -45.57
N ALA A 68 9.78 11.47 -44.55
CA ALA A 68 9.22 10.13 -44.70
C ALA A 68 7.83 10.17 -45.36
N ASP A 69 7.05 11.22 -45.09
CA ASP A 69 5.76 11.47 -45.72
C ASP A 69 5.89 12.40 -46.94
N GLN A 70 5.27 12.02 -48.05
CA GLN A 70 5.23 12.79 -49.30
C GLN A 70 3.81 13.27 -49.63
N SER A 71 2.88 13.18 -48.68
CA SER A 71 1.48 13.61 -48.83
C SER A 71 1.35 15.12 -49.07
N GLU A 72 0.26 15.53 -49.73
CA GLU A 72 -0.05 16.95 -49.92
C GLU A 72 -0.33 17.67 -48.60
N ALA A 73 -0.89 16.95 -47.60
CA ALA A 73 -1.12 17.48 -46.26
C ALA A 73 0.21 17.85 -45.60
N TRP A 74 1.19 16.94 -45.61
CA TRP A 74 2.53 17.22 -45.11
C TRP A 74 3.22 18.39 -45.84
N ALA A 75 3.03 18.51 -47.16
CA ALA A 75 3.58 19.63 -47.91
C ALA A 75 3.03 21.00 -47.45
N GLN A 76 1.80 21.05 -46.93
CA GLN A 76 1.23 22.26 -46.33
C GLN A 76 1.78 22.49 -44.92
N ASP A 77 1.83 21.44 -44.10
CA ASP A 77 2.37 21.48 -42.74
C ASP A 77 3.84 21.90 -42.72
N LYS A 78 4.65 21.36 -43.63
CA LYS A 78 6.04 21.74 -43.83
C LYS A 78 6.21 23.23 -44.14
N LYS A 79 5.31 23.83 -44.93
CA LYS A 79 5.35 25.28 -45.21
C LYS A 79 5.06 26.10 -43.96
N LEU A 80 4.14 25.63 -43.12
CA LEU A 80 3.83 26.28 -41.84
C LEU A 80 5.01 26.16 -40.87
N ILE A 81 5.63 24.99 -40.75
CA ILE A 81 6.86 24.81 -39.95
C ILE A 81 7.97 25.74 -40.45
N LEU A 82 8.22 25.82 -41.76
CA LEU A 82 9.22 26.76 -42.31
C LEU A 82 8.92 28.23 -41.99
N ARG A 83 7.65 28.62 -41.87
CA ARG A 83 7.26 29.96 -41.43
C ARG A 83 7.56 30.17 -39.94
N LEU A 84 7.31 29.18 -39.09
CA LEU A 84 7.65 29.24 -37.66
C LEU A 84 9.15 29.38 -37.44
N LEU A 85 9.95 28.71 -38.27
CA LEU A 85 11.42 28.79 -38.20
C LEU A 85 11.98 30.09 -38.80
N SER A 86 11.17 30.85 -39.55
CA SER A 86 11.61 32.08 -40.21
C SER A 86 11.83 33.19 -39.19
N GLY A 87 13.03 33.77 -39.17
CA GLY A 87 13.37 34.87 -38.26
C GLY A 87 13.91 34.43 -36.89
N VAL A 88 14.02 33.12 -36.64
CA VAL A 88 14.66 32.59 -35.43
C VAL A 88 16.16 32.42 -35.66
N GLU A 89 16.98 33.22 -34.97
CA GLU A 89 18.45 33.25 -35.17
C GLU A 89 19.11 31.88 -34.95
N ALA A 90 18.70 31.16 -33.90
CA ALA A 90 19.24 29.85 -33.54
C ALA A 90 19.07 28.79 -34.65
N VAL A 91 18.09 28.95 -35.55
CA VAL A 91 17.89 28.03 -36.67
C VAL A 91 19.12 27.98 -37.56
N ASN A 92 19.76 29.11 -37.84
CA ASN A 92 20.96 29.16 -38.68
C ASN A 92 22.12 28.36 -38.08
N SER A 93 22.29 28.43 -36.75
CA SER A 93 23.28 27.65 -36.01
C SER A 93 23.00 26.15 -36.13
N ILE A 94 21.72 25.74 -36.03
CA ILE A 94 21.31 24.34 -36.17
C ILE A 94 21.50 23.84 -37.62
N VAL A 95 21.16 24.65 -38.63
CA VAL A 95 21.43 24.32 -40.04
C VAL A 95 22.93 24.11 -40.28
N ALA A 96 23.78 24.94 -39.67
CA ALA A 96 25.22 24.77 -39.76
C ALA A 96 25.72 23.46 -39.11
N LEU A 97 25.10 23.03 -37.99
CA LEU A 97 25.36 21.72 -37.38
C LEU A 97 24.96 20.56 -38.31
N LEU A 98 23.79 20.64 -38.95
CA LEU A 98 23.29 19.63 -39.89
C LEU A 98 24.11 19.53 -41.20
N SER A 99 24.89 20.56 -41.53
CA SER A 99 25.70 20.59 -42.75
C SER A 99 27.05 19.89 -42.61
N VAL A 100 27.35 19.34 -41.42
CA VAL A 100 28.61 18.64 -41.14
C VAL A 100 28.61 17.22 -41.72
N ASP A 101 29.77 16.73 -42.13
CA ASP A 101 29.94 15.33 -42.55
C ASP A 101 29.91 14.39 -41.34
N PHE A 102 28.71 13.87 -41.04
CA PHE A 102 28.47 12.93 -39.94
C PHE A 102 29.15 11.58 -40.17
N HIS A 103 29.39 11.17 -41.43
CA HIS A 103 30.09 9.92 -41.70
C HIS A 103 31.56 10.00 -41.28
N ALA A 104 32.24 11.09 -41.61
CA ALA A 104 33.60 11.34 -41.14
C ALA A 104 33.65 11.44 -39.61
N LEU A 105 32.69 12.14 -39.00
CA LEU A 105 32.60 12.27 -37.55
C LEU A 105 32.38 10.92 -36.83
N GLU A 106 31.51 10.06 -37.37
CA GLU A 106 31.26 8.71 -36.84
C GLU A 106 32.52 7.84 -36.88
N GLN A 107 33.28 7.90 -38.00
CA GLN A 107 34.54 7.16 -38.13
C GLN A 107 35.57 7.61 -37.09
N ASP A 108 35.71 8.93 -36.88
CA ASP A 108 36.63 9.49 -35.89
C ASP A 108 36.23 9.07 -34.46
N ALA A 109 34.94 9.13 -34.14
CA ALA A 109 34.41 8.76 -32.83
C ALA A 109 34.50 7.25 -32.55
N THR A 110 34.31 6.41 -33.58
CA THR A 110 34.50 4.96 -33.46
C THR A 110 35.96 4.62 -33.17
N LYS A 111 36.91 5.29 -33.84
CA LYS A 111 38.35 5.13 -33.55
C LYS A 111 38.68 5.57 -32.14
N GLU A 112 38.08 6.67 -31.67
CA GLU A 112 38.24 7.19 -30.32
C GLU A 112 37.77 6.18 -29.25
N GLN A 113 36.58 5.60 -29.42
CA GLN A 113 36.08 4.53 -28.54
C GLN A 113 37.03 3.31 -28.53
N GLN A 114 37.48 2.86 -29.70
CA GLN A 114 38.42 1.74 -29.79
C GLN A 114 39.76 2.02 -29.10
N LEU A 115 40.26 3.26 -29.20
CA LEU A 115 41.49 3.68 -28.53
C LEU A 115 41.33 3.62 -27.00
N ARG A 116 40.20 4.13 -26.50
CA ARG A 116 39.87 4.17 -25.07
C ARG A 116 39.73 2.78 -24.46
N HIS A 117 39.12 1.83 -25.19
CA HIS A 117 39.03 0.43 -24.75
C HIS A 117 40.40 -0.28 -24.71
N LYS A 118 41.37 0.12 -25.55
CA LYS A 118 42.70 -0.52 -25.62
C LYS A 118 43.71 0.03 -24.61
N LEU A 119 43.63 1.31 -24.26
CA LEU A 119 44.65 2.01 -23.46
C LEU A 119 44.28 2.27 -21.99
N GLY A 120 43.13 1.78 -21.50
CA GLY A 120 42.81 1.85 -20.07
C GLY A 120 42.72 3.27 -19.51
N GLY A 121 42.10 4.20 -20.25
CA GLY A 121 41.66 5.50 -19.71
C GLY A 121 42.75 6.52 -19.36
N ALA A 122 43.93 6.48 -19.97
CA ALA A 122 44.92 7.56 -19.81
C ALA A 122 44.57 8.80 -20.67
N ASN A 123 44.28 9.92 -20.00
CA ASN A 123 43.77 11.21 -20.50
C ASN A 123 44.70 12.04 -21.44
N GLY A 124 45.47 11.41 -22.34
CA GLY A 124 46.49 12.14 -23.13
C GLY A 124 46.13 12.46 -24.58
N GLU A 125 45.52 11.51 -25.28
CA GLU A 125 45.33 11.56 -26.73
C GLU A 125 43.86 11.30 -27.06
N SER A 126 43.15 12.34 -27.49
CA SER A 126 41.81 12.23 -28.07
C SER A 126 41.87 12.53 -29.56
N ILE A 127 41.34 11.63 -30.36
CA ILE A 127 41.19 11.75 -31.81
C ILE A 127 40.15 12.83 -32.13
N LEU A 128 39.11 12.96 -31.30
CA LEU A 128 38.06 13.96 -31.46
C LEU A 128 38.51 15.36 -31.02
N VAL A 129 39.35 15.45 -29.99
CA VAL A 129 39.75 16.71 -29.38
C VAL A 129 41.27 16.76 -29.23
N SER A 130 41.93 17.58 -30.05
CA SER A 130 43.33 17.94 -29.87
C SER A 130 43.55 18.60 -28.49
N GLN A 131 44.74 18.47 -27.89
CA GLN A 131 45.09 19.05 -26.59
C GLN A 131 44.45 20.44 -26.38
N LEU A 132 43.53 20.52 -25.41
CA LEU A 132 42.78 21.73 -25.11
C LEU A 132 43.73 22.78 -24.53
N GLN A 133 43.73 23.99 -25.10
CA GLN A 133 44.54 25.10 -24.60
C GLN A 133 43.83 25.85 -23.47
N HIS A 134 42.49 25.88 -23.50
CA HIS A 134 41.63 26.52 -22.51
C HIS A 134 40.58 25.55 -21.94
N GLY A 135 39.74 26.02 -21.00
CA GLY A 135 38.59 25.25 -20.50
C GLY A 135 37.60 24.91 -21.61
N LEU A 136 36.85 23.81 -21.44
CA LEU A 136 35.95 23.26 -22.46
C LEU A 136 34.88 24.26 -22.90
N ALA A 137 34.37 25.06 -21.98
CA ALA A 137 33.35 26.07 -22.28
C ALA A 137 33.89 27.19 -23.20
N LEU A 138 35.12 27.66 -22.96
CA LEU A 138 35.74 28.71 -23.76
C LEU A 138 36.11 28.19 -25.16
N GLU A 139 36.62 26.96 -25.24
CA GLU A 139 36.90 26.31 -26.52
C GLU A 139 35.60 26.10 -27.32
N PHE A 140 34.49 25.76 -26.67
CA PHE A 140 33.19 25.61 -27.32
C PHE A 140 32.69 26.94 -27.91
N GLU A 141 32.82 28.05 -27.18
CA GLU A 141 32.42 29.37 -27.65
C GLU A 141 33.14 29.78 -28.95
N HIS A 142 34.45 29.59 -29.01
CA HIS A 142 35.30 29.98 -30.14
C HIS A 142 35.29 28.98 -31.31
N SER A 143 34.60 27.84 -31.14
CA SER A 143 34.58 26.76 -32.12
C SER A 143 33.52 26.95 -33.20
N ASP A 144 33.80 26.44 -34.40
CA ASP A 144 32.84 26.26 -35.47
C ASP A 144 31.97 25.01 -35.26
N SER A 145 30.90 24.85 -36.06
CA SER A 145 29.91 23.77 -35.91
C SER A 145 30.52 22.35 -35.86
N PRO A 146 31.45 21.95 -36.75
CA PRO A 146 32.12 20.65 -36.66
C PRO A 146 32.91 20.45 -35.36
N ARG A 147 33.62 21.48 -34.87
CA ARG A 147 34.40 21.38 -33.63
C ARG A 147 33.50 21.33 -32.40
N ARG A 148 32.38 22.08 -32.38
CA ARG A 148 31.36 22.00 -31.32
C ARG A 148 30.77 20.59 -31.18
N LEU A 149 30.44 19.95 -32.31
CA LEU A 149 29.99 18.54 -32.35
C LEU A 149 31.05 17.60 -31.75
N ARG A 150 32.31 17.73 -32.15
CA ARG A 150 33.42 16.90 -31.63
C ARG A 150 33.66 17.08 -30.13
N LEU A 151 33.60 18.32 -29.63
CA LEU A 151 33.78 18.63 -28.20
C LEU A 151 32.67 17.98 -27.35
N ALA A 152 31.41 18.17 -27.72
CA ALA A 152 30.28 17.58 -27.02
C ALA A 152 30.28 16.04 -27.11
N LEU A 153 30.57 15.49 -28.29
CA LEU A 153 30.65 14.04 -28.51
C LEU A 153 31.76 13.40 -27.67
N SER A 154 32.95 14.00 -27.64
CA SER A 154 34.06 13.50 -26.82
C SER A 154 33.69 13.49 -25.33
N GLU A 155 33.08 14.58 -24.84
CA GLU A 155 32.69 14.70 -23.43
C GLU A 155 31.59 13.70 -23.04
N LEU A 156 30.62 13.46 -23.92
CA LEU A 156 29.56 12.46 -23.75
C LEU A 156 30.13 11.04 -23.74
N LEU A 157 31.00 10.69 -24.70
CA LEU A 157 31.64 9.38 -24.77
C LEU A 157 32.51 9.09 -23.54
N VAL A 158 33.15 10.11 -22.95
CA VAL A 158 33.87 9.97 -21.66
C VAL A 158 32.90 9.52 -20.55
N ILE A 159 31.71 10.12 -20.49
CA ILE A 159 30.71 9.79 -19.47
C ILE A 159 30.16 8.38 -19.70
N MET A 160 29.78 8.05 -20.94
CA MET A 160 29.24 6.74 -21.33
C MET A 160 30.22 5.61 -20.97
N ASN A 161 31.49 5.73 -21.37
CA ASN A 161 32.50 4.71 -21.06
C ASN A 161 32.75 4.57 -19.55
N LYS A 162 32.77 5.69 -18.81
CA LYS A 162 32.94 5.62 -17.36
C LYS A 162 31.72 5.02 -16.66
N ALA A 163 30.52 5.25 -17.19
CA ALA A 163 29.27 4.66 -16.69
C ALA A 163 29.20 3.15 -16.96
N SER A 164 29.72 2.67 -18.09
CA SER A 164 29.80 1.23 -18.38
C SER A 164 30.84 0.50 -17.50
N ASP A 165 31.95 1.16 -17.17
CA ASP A 165 33.07 0.54 -16.45
C ASP A 165 32.97 0.60 -14.92
N SER A 166 31.99 1.32 -14.36
CA SER A 166 32.00 1.73 -12.95
C SER A 166 31.80 0.61 -11.90
N ASN A 167 31.79 -0.67 -12.28
CA ASN A 167 31.52 -1.81 -11.38
C ASN A 167 30.26 -1.64 -10.48
N GLY A 168 29.34 -0.75 -10.88
CA GLY A 168 28.13 -0.42 -10.11
C GLY A 168 28.23 0.78 -9.17
N GLU A 169 29.37 1.49 -9.08
CA GLU A 169 29.46 2.74 -8.32
C GLU A 169 28.93 3.94 -9.11
N PHE A 170 27.94 4.63 -8.54
CA PHE A 170 27.40 5.85 -9.13
C PHE A 170 28.33 7.04 -8.86
N PHE A 171 28.62 7.83 -9.90
CA PHE A 171 29.40 9.07 -9.79
C PHE A 171 28.63 10.26 -10.37
N ILE A 172 29.00 11.46 -9.96
CA ILE A 172 28.58 12.70 -10.62
C ILE A 172 29.80 13.28 -11.31
N LYS A 173 29.70 13.54 -12.62
CA LYS A 173 30.73 14.25 -13.39
C LYS A 173 30.44 15.75 -13.33
N SER A 174 31.44 16.51 -12.91
CA SER A 174 31.46 17.97 -13.13
C SER A 174 31.84 18.20 -14.59
N SER A 175 30.94 18.78 -15.37
CA SER A 175 31.20 19.06 -16.79
C SER A 175 30.89 20.53 -17.08
N GLU A 176 31.91 21.29 -17.49
CA GLU A 176 31.75 22.71 -17.83
C GLU A 176 30.71 22.90 -18.94
N LEU A 177 30.68 21.98 -19.90
CA LEU A 177 29.78 22.05 -21.05
C LEU A 177 28.31 21.80 -20.67
N PHE A 178 28.04 20.81 -19.82
CA PHE A 178 26.68 20.47 -19.39
C PHE A 178 26.19 21.30 -18.18
N GLU A 179 27.03 22.18 -17.62
CA GLU A 179 26.70 23.00 -16.46
C GLU A 179 26.70 24.51 -16.73
N SER A 180 27.39 24.99 -17.77
CA SER A 180 27.49 26.42 -18.07
C SER A 180 26.16 26.99 -18.57
N PRO A 181 25.45 27.85 -17.81
CA PRO A 181 24.11 28.33 -18.13
C PRO A 181 24.04 29.12 -19.43
N VAL A 182 25.18 29.67 -19.90
CA VAL A 182 25.26 30.48 -21.12
C VAL A 182 25.13 29.62 -22.38
N TYR A 183 25.65 28.39 -22.34
CA TYR A 183 25.75 27.53 -23.53
C TYR A 183 24.79 26.34 -23.50
N LEU A 184 23.95 26.19 -22.44
CA LEU A 184 23.09 25.01 -22.28
C LEU A 184 22.18 24.75 -23.48
N ASP A 185 21.57 25.81 -24.04
CA ASP A 185 20.65 25.66 -25.17
C ASP A 185 21.39 25.21 -26.44
N GLU A 186 22.58 25.76 -26.70
CA GLU A 186 23.42 25.34 -27.85
C GLU A 186 23.95 23.91 -27.67
N VAL A 187 24.34 23.54 -26.46
CA VAL A 187 24.77 22.17 -26.13
C VAL A 187 23.61 21.19 -26.27
N ALA A 188 22.40 21.60 -25.92
CA ALA A 188 21.21 20.78 -26.10
C ALA A 188 20.90 20.55 -27.59
N ASP A 189 21.04 21.59 -28.42
CA ASP A 189 20.91 21.45 -29.87
C ASP A 189 21.93 20.45 -30.42
N VAL A 190 23.21 20.64 -30.06
CA VAL A 190 24.31 19.75 -30.46
C VAL A 190 24.02 18.31 -30.03
N LEU A 191 23.56 18.08 -28.80
CA LEU A 191 23.22 16.76 -28.30
C LEU A 191 22.07 16.11 -29.08
N CYS A 192 21.01 16.86 -29.38
CA CYS A 192 19.88 16.36 -30.16
C CYS A 192 20.28 16.01 -31.60
N ILE A 193 21.12 16.85 -32.23
CA ILE A 193 21.64 16.58 -33.58
C ILE A 193 22.58 15.36 -33.58
N LEU A 194 23.51 15.26 -32.63
CA LEU A 194 24.42 14.11 -32.53
C LEU A 194 23.65 12.80 -32.37
N GLN A 195 22.68 12.74 -31.46
CA GLN A 195 21.92 11.51 -31.22
C GLN A 195 21.11 11.09 -32.44
N ALA A 196 20.52 12.05 -33.16
CA ALA A 196 19.64 11.75 -34.27
C ALA A 196 20.38 11.54 -35.61
N GLU A 197 21.64 11.98 -35.75
CA GLU A 197 22.50 11.66 -36.90
C GLU A 197 23.43 10.45 -36.67
N LEU A 198 23.77 10.13 -35.41
CA LEU A 198 24.66 9.03 -35.04
C LEU A 198 23.99 8.00 -34.11
N PRO A 199 22.80 7.44 -34.45
CA PRO A 199 22.04 6.56 -33.56
C PRO A 199 22.74 5.21 -33.27
N SER A 200 23.60 4.74 -34.17
CA SER A 200 24.45 3.55 -34.01
C SER A 200 25.49 3.72 -32.89
N LEU A 201 26.10 4.90 -32.84
CA LEU A 201 27.13 5.26 -31.86
C LEU A 201 26.53 5.75 -30.54
N LEU A 202 25.38 6.41 -30.61
CA LEU A 202 24.68 7.03 -29.49
C LEU A 202 23.27 6.42 -29.32
N PRO A 203 23.15 5.15 -28.88
CA PRO A 203 21.86 4.58 -28.53
C PRO A 203 21.17 5.44 -27.47
N ILE A 204 19.91 5.78 -27.69
CA ILE A 204 19.21 6.78 -26.86
C ILE A 204 19.11 6.36 -25.38
N THR A 205 19.02 5.05 -25.13
CA THR A 205 19.01 4.48 -23.78
C THR A 205 20.34 4.63 -23.06
N GLU A 206 21.47 4.46 -23.76
CA GLU A 206 22.81 4.67 -23.19
C GLU A 206 23.11 6.15 -22.98
N VAL A 207 22.68 7.02 -23.90
CA VAL A 207 22.75 8.47 -23.72
C VAL A 207 21.94 8.90 -22.49
N ALA A 208 20.73 8.35 -22.32
CA ALA A 208 19.90 8.64 -21.15
C ALA A 208 20.56 8.22 -19.84
N GLU A 209 21.19 7.04 -19.78
CA GLU A 209 21.98 6.62 -18.60
C GLU A 209 23.16 7.57 -18.35
N ALA A 210 23.92 7.93 -19.38
CA ALA A 210 25.04 8.86 -19.25
C ALA A 210 24.60 10.23 -18.70
N LEU A 211 23.45 10.74 -19.15
CA LEU A 211 22.91 12.01 -18.68
C LEU A 211 22.57 11.98 -17.18
N LEU A 212 22.27 10.84 -16.55
CA LEU A 212 22.03 10.79 -15.10
C LEU A 212 23.24 11.28 -14.29
N HIS A 213 24.44 11.14 -14.84
CA HIS A 213 25.72 11.47 -14.21
C HIS A 213 26.11 12.95 -14.28
N VAL A 214 25.38 13.80 -15.02
CA VAL A 214 25.61 15.26 -15.06
C VAL A 214 24.51 16.01 -14.32
N ARG A 215 24.79 17.20 -13.78
CA ARG A 215 23.82 17.94 -12.93
C ARG A 215 22.50 18.25 -13.64
N ASN A 216 22.58 18.84 -14.84
CA ASN A 216 21.42 19.23 -15.64
C ASN A 216 20.85 18.08 -16.50
N GLY A 217 21.28 16.84 -16.26
CA GLY A 217 20.95 15.69 -17.10
C GLY A 217 19.46 15.41 -17.32
N SER A 218 18.62 15.59 -16.29
CA SER A 218 17.17 15.41 -16.42
C SER A 218 16.55 16.40 -17.40
N TRP A 219 17.08 17.63 -17.48
CA TRP A 219 16.64 18.64 -18.43
C TRP A 219 17.05 18.27 -19.85
N PHE A 220 18.34 17.95 -20.08
CA PHE A 220 18.83 17.47 -21.37
C PHE A 220 18.07 16.23 -21.86
N MET A 221 17.73 15.31 -20.96
CA MET A 221 16.96 14.11 -21.27
C MET A 221 15.54 14.45 -21.72
N CYS A 222 14.87 15.40 -21.06
CA CYS A 222 13.54 15.86 -21.49
C CYS A 222 13.61 16.50 -22.89
N LEU A 223 14.64 17.31 -23.17
CA LEU A 223 14.83 17.91 -24.50
C LEU A 223 15.10 16.86 -25.58
N LEU A 224 15.96 15.88 -25.28
CA LEU A 224 16.28 14.80 -26.20
C LEU A 224 15.01 14.02 -26.58
N VAL A 225 14.23 13.63 -25.58
CA VAL A 225 12.97 12.90 -25.79
C VAL A 225 11.90 13.79 -26.46
N ALA A 226 11.85 15.09 -26.15
CA ALA A 226 10.93 16.01 -26.84
C ALA A 226 11.26 16.20 -28.31
N ASN A 227 12.54 16.11 -28.68
CA ASN A 227 12.99 16.19 -30.07
C ASN A 227 12.97 14.82 -30.79
N VAL A 228 12.75 13.72 -30.06
CA VAL A 228 12.49 12.37 -30.60
C VAL A 228 11.33 11.72 -29.84
N PRO A 229 10.07 12.19 -30.00
CA PRO A 229 8.96 11.76 -29.12
C PRO A 229 8.69 10.25 -29.10
N ASP A 230 8.98 9.55 -30.21
CA ASP A 230 8.83 8.10 -30.33
C ASP A 230 9.74 7.31 -29.38
N SER A 231 10.83 7.92 -28.89
CA SER A 231 11.77 7.26 -27.98
C SER A 231 11.32 7.26 -26.52
N PHE A 232 10.20 7.90 -26.19
CA PHE A 232 9.74 8.07 -24.81
C PHE A 232 9.68 6.73 -24.05
N ASP A 233 8.98 5.75 -24.63
CA ASP A 233 8.79 4.43 -24.01
C ASP A 233 10.10 3.65 -23.90
N GLU A 234 10.97 3.75 -24.91
CA GLU A 234 12.27 3.08 -24.93
C GLU A 234 13.18 3.62 -23.82
N VAL A 235 13.25 4.96 -23.68
CA VAL A 235 14.04 5.63 -22.65
C VAL A 235 13.49 5.31 -21.26
N CYS A 236 12.17 5.42 -21.04
CA CYS A 236 11.56 5.09 -19.76
C CYS A 236 11.81 3.63 -19.37
N ARG A 237 11.62 2.68 -20.30
CA ARG A 237 11.86 1.26 -20.07
C ARG A 237 13.33 0.97 -19.78
N GLY A 238 14.26 1.57 -20.54
CA GLY A 238 15.70 1.43 -20.34
C GLY A 238 16.13 1.88 -18.94
N LEU A 239 15.73 3.09 -18.55
CA LEU A 239 16.03 3.64 -17.22
C LEU A 239 15.43 2.79 -16.09
N ILE A 240 14.17 2.34 -16.22
CA ILE A 240 13.55 1.47 -15.19
C ILE A 240 14.31 0.16 -15.05
N LYS A 241 14.66 -0.49 -16.17
CA LYS A 241 15.34 -1.79 -16.17
C LYS A 241 16.72 -1.73 -15.51
N ASN A 242 17.43 -0.61 -15.66
CA ASN A 242 18.72 -0.35 -15.03
C ASN A 242 18.58 0.29 -13.63
N GLY A 243 17.34 0.47 -13.15
CA GLY A 243 17.03 1.03 -11.85
C GLY A 243 17.42 0.12 -10.69
N GLU A 244 17.33 0.64 -9.47
CA GLU A 244 17.60 -0.15 -8.27
C GLU A 244 16.37 -0.94 -7.86
N ARG A 245 16.58 -2.19 -7.41
CA ARG A 245 15.50 -3.04 -6.90
C ARG A 245 15.13 -2.76 -5.45
N GLN A 246 16.07 -2.22 -4.65
CA GLN A 246 15.97 -2.24 -3.18
C GLN A 246 16.37 -0.93 -2.48
N ASP A 247 17.23 -0.10 -3.08
CA ASP A 247 17.80 1.08 -2.40
C ASP A 247 17.79 2.35 -3.27
N GLU A 248 16.59 2.91 -3.50
CA GLU A 248 16.41 4.14 -4.30
C GLU A 248 16.93 5.43 -3.66
N GLU A 249 17.35 5.41 -2.40
CA GLU A 249 17.91 6.60 -1.73
C GLU A 249 19.37 6.83 -2.12
N SER A 250 19.96 5.92 -2.91
CA SER A 250 21.24 6.16 -3.56
C SER A 250 21.14 7.43 -4.43
N VAL A 251 22.29 8.08 -4.65
CA VAL A 251 22.32 9.27 -5.50
C VAL A 251 21.86 8.92 -6.92
N GLY A 252 22.24 7.76 -7.45
CA GLY A 252 21.82 7.28 -8.76
C GLY A 252 20.32 6.97 -8.82
N GLY A 253 19.79 6.30 -7.81
CA GLY A 253 18.36 6.04 -7.65
C GLY A 253 17.53 7.32 -7.67
N ARG A 254 17.91 8.30 -6.83
CA ARG A 254 17.21 9.60 -6.76
C ARG A 254 17.27 10.37 -8.08
N ARG A 255 18.44 10.41 -8.74
CA ARG A 255 18.61 11.06 -10.05
C ARG A 255 17.73 10.42 -11.12
N ARG A 256 17.70 9.09 -11.16
CA ARG A 256 16.88 8.31 -12.10
C ARG A 256 15.40 8.50 -11.86
N THR A 257 14.94 8.41 -10.61
CA THR A 257 13.56 8.65 -10.23
C THR A 257 13.13 10.09 -10.59
N GLU A 258 13.97 11.09 -10.34
CA GLU A 258 13.68 12.47 -10.72
C GLU A 258 13.61 12.65 -12.24
N ALA A 259 14.54 12.07 -13.00
CA ALA A 259 14.52 12.15 -14.47
C ALA A 259 13.24 11.51 -15.05
N LEU A 260 12.88 10.30 -14.59
CA LEU A 260 11.65 9.62 -15.00
C LEU A 260 10.40 10.39 -14.61
N ARG A 261 10.40 11.04 -13.44
CA ARG A 261 9.31 11.91 -13.00
C ARG A 261 9.17 13.15 -13.89
N GLN A 262 10.28 13.77 -14.32
CA GLN A 262 10.25 14.91 -15.24
C GLN A 262 9.75 14.49 -16.63
N LEU A 263 10.15 13.33 -17.14
CA LEU A 263 9.58 12.76 -18.36
C LEU A 263 8.07 12.54 -18.23
N CYS A 264 7.58 12.00 -17.11
CA CYS A 264 6.15 11.82 -16.88
C CYS A 264 5.38 13.15 -16.71
N LYS A 265 6.01 14.21 -16.22
CA LYS A 265 5.41 15.56 -16.20
C LYS A 265 5.30 16.15 -17.60
N MET A 266 6.30 15.90 -18.45
CA MET A 266 6.30 16.27 -19.86
C MET A 266 5.25 15.46 -20.66
N ASN A 267 5.04 14.19 -20.33
CA ASN A 267 3.98 13.37 -20.92
C ASN A 267 3.06 12.70 -19.87
N PRO A 268 2.09 13.44 -19.30
CA PRO A 268 1.22 12.93 -18.24
C PRO A 268 0.36 11.73 -18.68
N THR A 269 0.03 11.63 -19.97
CA THR A 269 -0.81 10.54 -20.51
C THR A 269 -0.15 9.17 -20.37
N GLN A 270 1.19 9.12 -20.34
CA GLN A 270 1.97 7.89 -20.21
C GLN A 270 2.38 7.58 -18.76
N ALA A 271 2.09 8.44 -17.78
CA ALA A 271 2.52 8.24 -16.40
C ALA A 271 2.00 6.91 -15.79
N LEU A 272 0.77 6.50 -16.12
CA LEU A 272 0.20 5.21 -15.71
C LEU A 272 0.89 4.02 -16.37
N ASN A 273 1.31 4.16 -17.64
CA ASN A 273 2.06 3.13 -18.35
C ASN A 273 3.47 2.98 -17.76
N VAL A 274 4.13 4.08 -17.42
CA VAL A 274 5.42 4.08 -16.70
C VAL A 274 5.28 3.44 -15.32
N ARG A 275 4.19 3.73 -14.60
CA ARG A 275 3.85 3.07 -13.34
C ARG A 275 3.69 1.55 -13.51
N ALA A 276 3.04 1.10 -14.58
CA ALA A 276 2.93 -0.33 -14.89
C ALA A 276 4.29 -0.97 -15.18
N MET A 277 5.15 -0.32 -15.98
CA MET A 277 6.51 -0.78 -16.28
C MET A 277 7.36 -0.98 -15.02
N VAL A 278 7.26 -0.06 -14.04
CA VAL A 278 7.91 -0.18 -12.72
C VAL A 278 7.50 -1.46 -11.99
N VAL A 279 6.21 -1.80 -12.01
CA VAL A 279 5.68 -3.00 -11.34
C VAL A 279 6.06 -4.28 -12.09
N GLU A 280 5.99 -4.28 -13.42
CA GLU A 280 6.40 -5.40 -14.28
C GLU A 280 7.86 -5.78 -14.04
N GLU A 281 8.75 -4.77 -14.08
CA GLU A 281 10.18 -4.98 -13.89
C GLU A 281 10.54 -5.25 -12.42
N CYS A 282 9.73 -4.78 -11.46
CA CYS A 282 10.03 -4.77 -10.03
C CYS A 282 11.33 -3.99 -9.73
N HIS A 283 11.45 -2.79 -10.29
CA HIS A 283 12.53 -1.84 -10.03
C HIS A 283 11.94 -0.47 -9.70
N LEU A 284 12.63 0.34 -8.91
CA LEU A 284 12.20 1.68 -8.53
C LEU A 284 10.77 1.75 -7.89
N PRO A 285 10.48 0.99 -6.82
CA PRO A 285 9.19 1.03 -6.13
C PRO A 285 8.76 2.45 -5.67
N GLY A 286 9.71 3.29 -5.27
CA GLY A 286 9.51 4.69 -4.91
C GLY A 286 9.03 5.52 -6.10
N LEU A 287 9.55 5.32 -7.31
CA LEU A 287 9.01 5.96 -8.51
C LEU A 287 7.52 5.63 -8.70
N GLY A 288 7.14 4.36 -8.58
CA GLY A 288 5.73 3.95 -8.71
C GLY A 288 4.81 4.65 -7.70
N VAL A 289 5.30 4.84 -6.47
CA VAL A 289 4.61 5.59 -5.42
C VAL A 289 4.55 7.08 -5.73
N VAL A 290 5.66 7.71 -6.15
CA VAL A 290 5.70 9.15 -6.47
C VAL A 290 4.77 9.49 -7.63
N LEU A 291 4.75 8.68 -8.69
CA LEU A 291 3.85 8.89 -9.83
C LEU A 291 2.38 8.81 -9.40
N THR A 292 2.06 7.90 -8.49
CA THR A 292 0.73 7.77 -7.89
C THR A 292 0.37 8.99 -7.03
N LEU A 293 1.32 9.47 -6.22
CA LEU A 293 1.13 10.68 -5.39
C LEU A 293 0.95 11.96 -6.24
N ASP A 294 1.64 12.06 -7.37
CA ASP A 294 1.50 13.20 -8.28
C ASP A 294 0.13 13.23 -8.96
N GLN A 295 -0.44 12.06 -9.26
CA GLN A 295 -1.80 11.94 -9.80
C GLN A 295 -2.87 12.29 -8.76
N CYS A 296 -2.69 11.85 -7.50
CA CYS A 296 -3.62 12.20 -6.41
C CYS A 296 -3.78 13.71 -6.18
N LYS A 297 -2.82 14.55 -6.60
CA LYS A 297 -2.93 16.01 -6.49
C LYS A 297 -3.79 16.64 -7.59
N ASN A 298 -4.00 15.92 -8.70
CA ASN A 298 -4.75 16.40 -9.86
C ASN A 298 -6.20 15.91 -9.86
N ASP A 299 -6.51 14.79 -9.21
CA ASP A 299 -7.88 14.27 -9.09
C ASP A 299 -8.62 14.86 -7.88
N GLY A 300 -9.66 15.66 -8.16
CA GLY A 300 -10.57 16.24 -7.16
C GLY A 300 -11.82 15.40 -6.87
N SER A 301 -11.86 14.12 -7.26
CA SER A 301 -13.04 13.27 -7.05
C SER A 301 -13.10 12.76 -5.61
N GLU A 302 -13.92 13.39 -4.77
CA GLU A 302 -14.05 13.07 -3.35
C GLU A 302 -14.73 11.70 -3.06
N ASP A 303 -15.45 11.10 -4.03
CA ASP A 303 -16.36 9.98 -3.76
C ASP A 303 -15.77 8.56 -3.85
N THR A 304 -14.57 8.37 -4.43
CA THR A 304 -13.98 7.04 -4.63
C THR A 304 -12.85 6.71 -3.66
N VAL A 305 -12.52 5.42 -3.51
CA VAL A 305 -11.25 5.02 -2.87
C VAL A 305 -10.11 5.64 -3.67
N THR A 306 -9.16 6.28 -2.98
CA THR A 306 -8.06 6.99 -3.64
C THR A 306 -7.22 6.04 -4.48
N ASP A 307 -6.66 6.56 -5.59
CA ASP A 307 -5.78 5.77 -6.47
C ASP A 307 -4.59 5.23 -5.67
N LEU A 308 -4.06 5.99 -4.69
CA LEU A 308 -3.01 5.53 -3.78
C LEU A 308 -3.41 4.27 -3.00
N VAL A 309 -4.58 4.26 -2.35
CA VAL A 309 -5.05 3.09 -1.60
C VAL A 309 -5.24 1.89 -2.53
N SER A 310 -5.79 2.12 -3.72
CA SER A 310 -6.02 1.06 -4.70
C SER A 310 -4.71 0.46 -5.23
N PHE A 311 -3.73 1.31 -5.56
CA PHE A 311 -2.43 0.93 -6.10
C PHE A 311 -1.63 0.12 -5.07
N VAL A 312 -1.45 0.64 -3.85
CA VAL A 312 -0.67 -0.05 -2.81
C VAL A 312 -1.36 -1.34 -2.37
N SER A 313 -2.69 -1.35 -2.30
CA SER A 313 -3.45 -2.58 -2.05
C SER A 313 -3.23 -3.61 -3.16
N GLY A 314 -3.22 -3.19 -4.43
CA GLY A 314 -2.92 -4.06 -5.58
C GLY A 314 -1.52 -4.69 -5.49
N LEU A 315 -0.51 -3.91 -5.09
CA LEU A 315 0.86 -4.40 -4.91
C LEU A 315 0.99 -5.44 -3.79
N LEU A 316 0.28 -5.27 -2.68
CA LEU A 316 0.42 -6.09 -1.48
C LEU A 316 -0.58 -7.25 -1.37
N LEU A 317 -1.78 -7.10 -1.93
CA LEU A 317 -2.85 -8.10 -1.90
C LEU A 317 -3.03 -8.82 -3.24
N GLY A 318 -2.33 -8.37 -4.29
CA GLY A 318 -2.30 -9.05 -5.59
C GLY A 318 -1.70 -10.46 -5.50
N THR A 319 -1.93 -11.27 -6.53
CA THR A 319 -1.51 -12.69 -6.57
C THR A 319 -0.01 -12.88 -6.78
N ASN A 320 0.68 -11.89 -7.37
CA ASN A 320 2.10 -11.97 -7.72
C ASN A 320 3.02 -11.85 -6.48
N ALA A 321 3.64 -12.96 -6.08
CA ALA A 321 4.54 -13.02 -4.94
C ALA A 321 5.83 -12.20 -5.12
N LYS A 322 6.34 -12.06 -6.35
CA LYS A 322 7.53 -11.27 -6.67
C LYS A 322 7.27 -9.80 -6.35
N VAL A 323 6.16 -9.26 -6.85
CA VAL A 323 5.73 -7.87 -6.62
C VAL A 323 5.51 -7.60 -5.12
N ARG A 324 4.76 -8.47 -4.43
CA ARG A 324 4.55 -8.33 -2.97
C ARG A 324 5.86 -8.28 -2.18
N THR A 325 6.79 -9.19 -2.50
CA THR A 325 8.08 -9.27 -1.79
C THR A 325 8.94 -8.05 -2.08
N TRP A 326 9.03 -7.65 -3.35
CA TRP A 326 9.76 -6.47 -3.79
C TRP A 326 9.28 -5.19 -3.11
N PHE A 327 7.97 -4.92 -3.14
CA PHE A 327 7.41 -3.75 -2.50
C PHE A 327 7.52 -3.84 -0.97
N GLY A 328 7.36 -5.03 -0.38
CA GLY A 328 7.60 -5.25 1.04
C GLY A 328 9.03 -4.92 1.48
N MET A 329 10.03 -5.22 0.65
CA MET A 329 11.43 -4.85 0.92
C MET A 329 11.64 -3.34 0.91
N PHE A 330 11.03 -2.62 -0.03
CA PHE A 330 11.06 -1.15 -0.05
C PHE A 330 10.56 -0.55 1.27
N ILE A 331 9.41 -1.01 1.77
CA ILE A 331 8.85 -0.56 3.05
C ILE A 331 9.82 -0.86 4.22
N ARG A 332 10.36 -2.09 4.28
CA ARG A 332 11.25 -2.52 5.38
C ARG A 332 12.58 -1.77 5.39
N ASN A 333 13.15 -1.52 4.22
CA ASN A 333 14.42 -0.80 4.08
C ASN A 333 14.24 0.68 4.42
N GLY A 334 13.18 1.32 3.93
CA GLY A 334 12.92 2.74 4.17
C GLY A 334 12.70 3.06 5.65
N GLN A 335 11.99 2.22 6.41
CA GLN A 335 11.69 2.50 7.82
C GLN A 335 12.87 2.33 8.78
N GLN A 336 13.93 1.61 8.40
CA GLN A 336 15.11 1.42 9.26
C GLN A 336 16.02 2.66 9.31
N ARG A 337 15.91 3.55 8.31
CA ARG A 337 16.83 4.67 8.12
C ARG A 337 16.29 5.91 8.84
N LYS A 338 17.06 6.43 9.80
CA LYS A 338 16.66 7.58 10.65
C LYS A 338 17.00 8.96 10.08
N ARG A 339 17.85 9.05 9.05
CA ARG A 339 18.65 10.25 8.78
C ARG A 339 17.92 11.37 8.02
N GLU A 340 16.90 11.05 7.22
CA GLU A 340 16.14 12.01 6.39
C GLU A 340 14.68 11.55 6.24
N ARG A 341 13.90 11.54 7.35
CA ARG A 341 12.54 10.99 7.32
C ARG A 341 11.58 11.76 6.44
N SER A 342 11.61 13.09 6.42
CA SER A 342 10.57 13.90 5.78
C SER A 342 10.66 14.01 4.25
N SER A 343 11.85 13.78 3.67
CA SER A 343 12.05 13.85 2.21
C SER A 343 11.82 12.51 1.52
N SER A 344 11.94 11.38 2.23
CA SER A 344 11.82 10.05 1.64
C SER A 344 10.42 9.80 1.05
N VAL A 345 10.37 9.12 -0.09
CA VAL A 345 9.13 8.74 -0.77
C VAL A 345 8.22 7.91 0.13
N LEU A 346 8.79 7.00 0.93
CA LEU A 346 8.02 6.19 1.88
C LEU A 346 7.29 7.06 2.90
N TRP A 347 7.93 8.13 3.37
CA TRP A 347 7.29 9.05 4.31
C TRP A 347 6.18 9.86 3.64
N GLN A 348 6.40 10.31 2.40
CA GLN A 348 5.36 11.01 1.64
C GLN A 348 4.11 10.13 1.45
N MET A 349 4.30 8.85 1.13
CA MET A 349 3.22 7.86 1.05
C MET A 349 2.48 7.70 2.39
N ARG A 350 3.23 7.50 3.48
CA ARG A 350 2.65 7.35 4.83
C ARG A 350 1.87 8.59 5.26
N ARG A 351 2.43 9.78 4.99
CA ARG A 351 1.77 11.05 5.29
C ARG A 351 0.47 11.20 4.51
N GLN A 352 0.46 10.86 3.23
CA GLN A 352 -0.75 10.90 2.40
C GLN A 352 -1.81 9.90 2.89
N LEU A 353 -1.42 8.66 3.19
CA LEU A 353 -2.34 7.65 3.74
C LEU A 353 -2.93 8.08 5.09
N LEU A 354 -2.12 8.71 5.94
CA LEU A 354 -2.57 9.25 7.22
C LEU A 354 -3.57 10.40 7.03
N LEU A 355 -3.31 11.32 6.09
CA LEU A 355 -4.24 12.41 5.76
C LEU A 355 -5.58 11.86 5.26
N GLU A 356 -5.55 10.84 4.39
CA GLU A 356 -6.76 10.18 3.90
C GLU A 356 -7.52 9.46 5.01
N LEU A 357 -6.81 8.82 5.95
CA LEU A 357 -7.40 8.22 7.13
C LEU A 357 -8.07 9.27 8.03
N MET A 358 -7.40 10.39 8.28
CA MET A 358 -7.95 11.50 9.07
C MET A 358 -9.16 12.16 8.38
N ALA A 359 -9.20 12.21 7.05
CA ALA A 359 -10.34 12.72 6.29
C ALA A 359 -11.59 11.83 6.40
N ILE A 360 -11.41 10.52 6.65
CA ILE A 360 -12.50 9.57 6.90
C ILE A 360 -13.10 9.78 8.29
N LEU A 361 -12.27 10.12 9.28
CA LEU A 361 -12.68 10.33 10.65
C LEU A 361 -13.58 11.57 10.76
N PRO A 362 -14.67 11.51 11.53
CA PRO A 362 -15.48 12.70 11.75
C PRO A 362 -14.63 13.74 12.49
N THR A 363 -14.52 14.94 11.93
CA THR A 363 -13.89 16.07 12.62
C THR A 363 -14.60 16.28 13.93
N VAL A 364 -13.87 16.17 15.05
CA VAL A 364 -14.39 16.53 16.37
C VAL A 364 -14.79 18.00 16.29
N SER A 365 -16.08 18.27 16.12
CA SER A 365 -16.58 19.64 16.09
C SER A 365 -16.40 20.23 17.48
N SER A 366 -15.27 20.92 17.68
CA SER A 366 -15.13 21.93 18.72
C SER A 366 -16.23 22.98 18.53
N GLY A 367 -17.25 22.90 19.37
CA GLY A 367 -18.15 23.99 19.72
C GLY A 367 -19.02 24.56 18.60
N ARG A 368 -20.22 24.02 18.43
CA ARG A 368 -21.43 24.85 18.34
C ARG A 368 -22.56 24.19 19.12
N ILE A 369 -22.84 24.78 20.27
CA ILE A 369 -24.13 24.71 20.96
C ILE A 369 -25.16 25.22 19.95
N GLY A 370 -25.98 24.32 19.43
CA GLY A 370 -27.28 24.63 18.86
C GLY A 370 -28.30 24.16 19.87
N GLU A 371 -28.92 25.11 20.57
CA GLU A 371 -30.16 24.92 21.29
C GLU A 371 -31.18 24.25 20.37
N ASP A 372 -31.80 23.17 20.86
CA ASP A 372 -33.17 22.69 20.57
C ASP A 372 -33.25 21.16 20.53
N THR A 373 -33.21 20.54 21.71
CA THR A 373 -34.18 19.52 22.13
C THR A 373 -34.02 19.32 23.64
N ALA A 374 -34.93 19.91 24.41
CA ALA A 374 -35.13 19.54 25.80
C ALA A 374 -35.64 18.09 25.90
N ASP A 375 -35.36 17.46 27.04
CA ASP A 375 -35.82 16.15 27.52
C ASP A 375 -35.03 14.92 27.06
N THR A 376 -33.90 14.63 27.71
CA THR A 376 -33.77 13.40 28.54
C THR A 376 -32.50 13.48 29.42
N ASP A 377 -32.67 13.29 30.73
CA ASP A 377 -31.58 13.06 31.69
C ASP A 377 -30.82 11.76 31.35
N MET A 378 -29.63 11.85 30.75
CA MET A 378 -28.61 10.80 30.83
C MET A 378 -27.19 11.36 30.60
N GLU A 379 -26.35 11.20 31.62
CA GLU A 379 -24.88 11.27 31.70
C GLU A 379 -24.05 12.16 30.74
N PRO A 380 -23.28 13.12 31.27
CA PRO A 380 -22.36 13.94 30.49
C PRO A 380 -21.01 13.23 30.31
N ASN A 381 -20.84 12.41 29.26
CA ASN A 381 -19.49 12.00 28.79
C ASN A 381 -19.42 11.43 27.34
N ILE A 382 -20.46 11.59 26.52
CA ILE A 382 -20.54 10.95 25.18
C ILE A 382 -20.13 11.95 24.08
N SER A 383 -18.86 12.39 24.07
CA SER A 383 -18.30 13.18 22.94
C SER A 383 -17.07 12.53 22.28
N VAL A 384 -16.63 11.35 22.75
CA VAL A 384 -15.42 10.67 22.25
C VAL A 384 -15.72 9.65 21.13
N TYR A 385 -16.97 9.25 20.93
CA TYR A 385 -17.35 8.25 19.93
C TYR A 385 -18.02 8.89 18.73
N SER A 386 -17.23 9.14 17.69
CA SER A 386 -17.71 9.77 16.48
C SER A 386 -18.39 8.76 15.56
N ALA A 387 -19.63 9.05 15.16
CA ALA A 387 -20.37 8.21 14.22
C ALA A 387 -19.73 8.28 12.83
N LEU A 388 -19.41 7.13 12.23
CA LEU A 388 -18.86 7.05 10.88
C LEU A 388 -20.01 7.28 9.88
N LYS A 389 -19.81 8.20 8.93
CA LYS A 389 -20.80 8.44 7.88
C LYS A 389 -20.89 7.23 6.93
N GLU A 390 -22.08 6.98 6.38
CA GLU A 390 -22.33 5.85 5.47
C GLU A 390 -21.41 5.87 4.23
N GLU A 391 -21.22 7.04 3.63
CA GLU A 391 -20.33 7.29 2.49
C GLU A 391 -18.87 6.88 2.74
N ASN A 392 -18.45 6.91 4.00
CA ASN A 392 -17.07 6.65 4.41
C ASN A 392 -16.83 5.19 4.83
N VAL A 393 -17.87 4.38 5.05
CA VAL A 393 -17.73 3.00 5.59
C VAL A 393 -16.89 2.11 4.66
N VAL A 394 -17.10 2.22 3.36
CA VAL A 394 -16.37 1.42 2.36
C VAL A 394 -14.92 1.88 2.26
N LYS A 395 -14.68 3.20 2.23
CA LYS A 395 -13.32 3.79 2.23
C LYS A 395 -12.55 3.40 3.49
N ALA A 396 -13.19 3.47 4.66
CA ALA A 396 -12.64 3.05 5.93
C ALA A 396 -12.25 1.56 5.92
N SER A 397 -13.12 0.69 5.39
CA SER A 397 -12.84 -0.75 5.27
C SER A 397 -11.66 -1.03 4.34
N ALA A 398 -11.55 -0.31 3.21
CA ALA A 398 -10.42 -0.40 2.29
C ALA A 398 -9.11 0.05 2.96
N MET A 399 -9.15 1.17 3.69
CA MET A 399 -8.01 1.70 4.44
C MET A 399 -7.53 0.72 5.53
N LEU A 400 -8.44 0.14 6.32
CA LEU A 400 -8.10 -0.87 7.32
C LEU A 400 -7.44 -2.10 6.70
N ARG A 401 -7.97 -2.60 5.58
CA ARG A 401 -7.35 -3.72 4.84
C ARG A 401 -5.96 -3.37 4.33
N LEU A 402 -5.77 -2.16 3.81
CA LEU A 402 -4.45 -1.70 3.37
C LEU A 402 -3.45 -1.66 4.53
N TYR A 403 -3.83 -1.08 5.67
CA TYR A 403 -2.95 -1.05 6.85
C TYR A 403 -2.66 -2.45 7.40
N CYS A 404 -3.62 -3.38 7.37
CA CYS A 404 -3.36 -4.79 7.69
C CYS A 404 -2.30 -5.40 6.76
N ALA A 405 -2.36 -5.11 5.46
CA ALA A 405 -1.39 -5.59 4.48
C ALA A 405 0.00 -4.95 4.70
N LEU A 406 0.04 -3.64 4.94
CA LEU A 406 1.28 -2.91 5.23
C LEU A 406 1.97 -3.45 6.49
N MET A 407 1.22 -3.62 7.57
CA MET A 407 1.78 -4.11 8.84
C MET A 407 2.11 -5.60 8.79
N GLY A 408 1.20 -6.42 8.26
CA GLY A 408 1.31 -7.88 8.30
C GLY A 408 2.17 -8.51 7.19
N ILE A 409 2.13 -7.96 5.97
CA ILE A 409 2.86 -8.49 4.80
C ILE A 409 4.15 -7.68 4.59
N ALA A 410 4.02 -6.36 4.47
CA ALA A 410 5.17 -5.50 4.24
C ALA A 410 6.02 -5.31 5.51
N GLY A 411 5.47 -5.51 6.71
CA GLY A 411 6.20 -5.35 7.97
C GLY A 411 6.40 -3.89 8.37
N LEU A 412 5.50 -3.01 7.94
CA LEU A 412 5.45 -1.61 8.36
C LEU A 412 5.24 -1.52 9.88
N LYS A 413 6.04 -0.72 10.56
CA LYS A 413 5.79 -0.33 11.95
C LYS A 413 5.06 1.00 11.97
N PRO A 414 3.82 1.08 12.47
CA PRO A 414 3.09 2.35 12.52
C PRO A 414 3.80 3.33 13.46
N THR A 415 3.67 4.63 13.18
CA THR A 415 4.03 5.68 14.15
C THR A 415 2.96 5.78 15.23
N ASP A 416 3.26 6.48 16.32
CA ASP A 416 2.28 6.70 17.40
C ASP A 416 1.03 7.44 16.87
N GLU A 417 1.23 8.45 16.01
CA GLU A 417 0.14 9.18 15.32
C GLU A 417 -0.71 8.25 14.43
N GLU A 418 -0.09 7.41 13.60
CA GLU A 418 -0.84 6.45 12.77
C GLU A 418 -1.59 5.43 13.64
N ALA A 419 -0.97 4.94 14.71
CA ALA A 419 -1.59 3.96 15.60
C ALA A 419 -2.80 4.53 16.33
N GLU A 420 -2.71 5.78 16.81
CA GLU A 420 -3.81 6.50 17.46
C GLU A 420 -5.00 6.67 16.49
N GLN A 421 -4.74 7.18 15.29
CA GLN A 421 -5.81 7.43 14.32
C GLN A 421 -6.43 6.12 13.80
N LEU A 422 -5.63 5.05 13.64
CA LEU A 422 -6.14 3.72 13.32
C LEU A 422 -7.06 3.18 14.42
N LEU A 423 -6.68 3.34 15.69
CA LEU A 423 -7.50 2.92 16.82
C LEU A 423 -8.81 3.71 16.88
N GLN A 424 -8.77 5.02 16.65
CA GLN A 424 -9.95 5.86 16.58
C GLN A 424 -10.88 5.43 15.43
N LEU A 425 -10.32 5.08 14.27
CA LEU A 425 -11.10 4.55 13.15
C LEU A 425 -11.74 3.22 13.51
N MET A 426 -10.97 2.25 14.00
CA MET A 426 -11.46 0.92 14.38
C MET A 426 -12.58 0.97 15.42
N THR A 427 -12.51 1.93 16.34
CA THR A 427 -13.48 2.12 17.43
C THR A 427 -14.63 3.08 17.09
N SER A 428 -14.76 3.49 15.82
CA SER A 428 -15.88 4.29 15.33
C SER A 428 -17.17 3.47 15.24
N ARG A 429 -18.33 4.16 15.28
CA ARG A 429 -19.66 3.53 15.20
C ARG A 429 -20.26 3.72 13.81
N PRO A 430 -20.35 2.69 12.95
CA PRO A 430 -20.94 2.82 11.62
C PRO A 430 -22.48 2.75 11.65
N PRO A 431 -23.15 3.16 10.56
CA PRO A 431 -24.58 2.90 10.40
C PRO A 431 -24.86 1.39 10.32
N ALA A 432 -26.09 1.01 10.67
CA ALA A 432 -26.58 -0.38 10.62
C ALA A 432 -26.83 -0.84 9.18
N THR A 433 -25.74 -1.01 8.43
CA THR A 433 -25.73 -1.51 7.05
C THR A 433 -24.82 -2.74 6.95
N PRO A 434 -24.98 -3.60 5.92
CA PRO A 434 -24.08 -4.72 5.69
C PRO A 434 -22.60 -4.30 5.55
N ALA A 435 -22.35 -3.12 4.97
CA ALA A 435 -21.01 -2.53 4.90
C ALA A 435 -20.48 -2.17 6.30
N GLY A 436 -21.35 -1.63 7.18
CA GLY A 436 -21.02 -1.34 8.57
C GLY A 436 -20.70 -2.59 9.38
N VAL A 437 -21.48 -3.67 9.23
CA VAL A 437 -21.21 -4.98 9.84
C VAL A 437 -19.82 -5.49 9.43
N ARG A 438 -19.51 -5.44 8.12
CA ARG A 438 -18.21 -5.86 7.60
C ARG A 438 -17.06 -5.00 8.14
N PHE A 439 -17.25 -3.69 8.21
CA PHE A 439 -16.28 -2.77 8.78
C PHE A 439 -15.97 -3.14 10.24
N VAL A 440 -16.98 -3.37 11.06
CA VAL A 440 -16.81 -3.78 12.47
C VAL A 440 -16.05 -5.10 12.58
N SER A 441 -16.40 -6.11 11.76
CA SER A 441 -15.67 -7.39 11.75
C SER A 441 -14.20 -7.22 11.34
N LEU A 442 -13.90 -6.35 10.37
CA LEU A 442 -12.53 -6.05 9.96
C LEU A 442 -11.75 -5.32 11.06
N SER A 443 -12.34 -4.30 11.68
CA SER A 443 -11.77 -3.57 12.82
C SER A 443 -11.45 -4.50 13.97
N PHE A 444 -12.38 -5.39 14.32
CA PHE A 444 -12.18 -6.39 15.37
C PHE A 444 -11.01 -7.33 15.02
N CYS A 445 -10.97 -7.89 13.81
CA CYS A 445 -9.89 -8.77 13.39
C CYS A 445 -8.53 -8.05 13.31
N MET A 446 -8.50 -6.76 12.97
CA MET A 446 -7.28 -5.95 12.98
C MET A 446 -6.76 -5.74 14.41
N LEU A 447 -7.63 -5.46 15.38
CA LEU A 447 -7.27 -5.38 16.80
C LEU A 447 -6.68 -6.70 17.33
N LEU A 448 -7.25 -7.84 16.94
CA LEU A 448 -6.72 -9.16 17.27
C LEU A 448 -5.35 -9.40 16.61
N ALA A 449 -5.19 -9.03 15.33
CA ALA A 449 -3.97 -9.22 14.57
C ALA A 449 -2.80 -8.37 15.07
N PHE A 450 -3.08 -7.12 15.48
CA PHE A 450 -2.06 -6.14 15.87
C PHE A 450 -2.34 -5.52 17.25
N PRO A 451 -2.22 -6.29 18.35
CA PRO A 451 -2.47 -5.78 19.70
C PRO A 451 -1.52 -4.65 20.13
N SER A 452 -0.42 -4.44 19.41
CA SER A 452 0.51 -3.32 19.64
C SER A 452 -0.11 -1.95 19.37
N LEU A 453 -1.22 -1.88 18.63
CA LEU A 453 -1.96 -0.63 18.42
C LEU A 453 -2.60 -0.12 19.73
N VAL A 454 -2.84 -1.03 20.68
CA VAL A 454 -3.27 -0.70 22.04
C VAL A 454 -2.04 -0.74 22.91
N SER A 455 -1.43 0.42 23.16
CA SER A 455 -0.20 0.54 23.94
C SER A 455 -0.46 1.15 25.32
N THR A 456 -1.32 2.17 25.43
CA THR A 456 -1.59 2.87 26.70
C THR A 456 -2.84 2.35 27.43
N PRO A 457 -3.01 2.61 28.73
CA PRO A 457 -4.22 2.28 29.48
C PRO A 457 -5.49 2.94 28.92
N GLU A 458 -5.38 4.18 28.42
CA GLU A 458 -6.51 4.91 27.85
C GLU A 458 -7.01 4.24 26.55
N GLN A 459 -6.08 3.81 25.70
CA GLN A 459 -6.37 3.06 24.48
C GLN A 459 -7.02 1.70 24.78
N GLU A 460 -6.58 1.05 25.86
CA GLU A 460 -7.17 -0.20 26.33
C GLU A 460 -8.60 0.01 26.80
N GLN A 461 -8.85 1.04 27.62
CA GLN A 461 -10.19 1.40 28.06
C GLN A 461 -11.13 1.74 26.89
N MET A 462 -10.64 2.47 25.88
CA MET A 462 -11.41 2.72 24.65
C MET A 462 -11.78 1.42 23.94
N THR A 463 -10.83 0.49 23.82
CA THR A 463 -11.05 -0.83 23.20
C THR A 463 -12.11 -1.61 23.96
N VAL A 464 -12.04 -1.64 25.30
CA VAL A 464 -13.00 -2.33 26.18
C VAL A 464 -14.41 -1.72 26.05
N MET A 465 -14.51 -0.40 26.04
CA MET A 465 -15.79 0.30 25.87
C MET A 465 -16.39 0.02 24.49
N TRP A 466 -15.58 -0.01 23.43
CA TRP A 466 -16.06 -0.33 22.08
C TRP A 466 -16.50 -1.79 21.94
N LEU A 467 -15.74 -2.74 22.48
CA LEU A 467 -16.12 -4.15 22.50
C LEU A 467 -17.40 -4.39 23.32
N SER A 468 -17.57 -3.69 24.44
CA SER A 468 -18.80 -3.72 25.24
C SER A 468 -19.99 -3.14 24.47
N TRP A 469 -19.77 -2.09 23.68
CA TRP A 469 -20.77 -1.53 22.77
C TRP A 469 -21.19 -2.55 21.70
N MET A 470 -20.25 -3.27 21.07
CA MET A 470 -20.57 -4.30 20.07
C MET A 470 -21.52 -5.37 20.63
N ILE A 471 -21.30 -5.82 21.87
CA ILE A 471 -22.14 -6.82 22.54
C ILE A 471 -23.56 -6.29 22.74
N ARG A 472 -23.69 -5.02 23.13
CA ARG A 472 -25.00 -4.42 23.40
C ARG A 472 -25.80 -4.19 22.12
N GLU A 473 -25.14 -3.75 21.06
CA GLU A 473 -25.81 -3.36 19.80
C GLU A 473 -26.02 -4.54 18.83
N GLU A 474 -25.55 -5.75 19.13
CA GLU A 474 -25.65 -6.91 18.21
C GLU A 474 -27.09 -7.15 17.74
N ALA A 475 -28.06 -7.09 18.65
CA ALA A 475 -29.48 -7.31 18.36
C ALA A 475 -30.08 -6.20 17.49
N TYR A 476 -29.60 -4.96 17.62
CA TYR A 476 -30.04 -3.83 16.81
C TYR A 476 -29.54 -3.97 15.35
N PHE A 477 -28.27 -4.35 15.18
CA PHE A 477 -27.73 -4.61 13.84
C PHE A 477 -28.39 -5.80 13.15
N GLU A 478 -28.69 -6.87 13.90
CA GLU A 478 -29.37 -8.06 13.38
C GLU A 478 -30.79 -7.74 12.90
N SER A 479 -31.57 -7.03 13.72
CA SER A 479 -32.96 -6.66 13.40
C SER A 479 -33.07 -5.66 12.25
N THR A 480 -32.11 -4.74 12.11
CA THR A 480 -32.16 -3.67 11.10
C THR A 480 -31.62 -4.11 9.74
N THR A 481 -30.56 -4.92 9.70
CA THR A 481 -29.91 -5.31 8.44
C THR A 481 -30.53 -6.53 7.77
N GLY A 482 -31.31 -7.34 8.51
CA GLY A 482 -31.85 -8.61 8.00
C GLY A 482 -30.78 -9.66 7.66
N VAL A 483 -29.52 -9.36 7.94
CA VAL A 483 -28.38 -10.28 7.88
C VAL A 483 -28.14 -10.74 9.31
N SER A 484 -28.08 -12.06 9.55
CA SER A 484 -27.68 -12.60 10.86
C SER A 484 -26.36 -11.95 11.26
N ALA A 485 -26.36 -11.16 12.34
CA ALA A 485 -25.29 -10.22 12.66
C ALA A 485 -23.95 -10.95 12.92
N SER A 486 -23.05 -10.93 11.91
CA SER A 486 -21.84 -11.77 11.90
C SER A 486 -20.79 -11.41 12.96
N PHE A 487 -20.80 -10.18 13.50
CA PHE A 487 -19.78 -9.76 14.47
C PHE A 487 -20.09 -10.21 15.90
N GLY A 488 -21.36 -10.33 16.31
CA GLY A 488 -21.74 -10.84 17.64
C GLY A 488 -21.37 -12.32 17.79
N GLU A 489 -21.69 -13.12 16.78
CA GLU A 489 -21.26 -14.51 16.67
C GLU A 489 -19.73 -14.64 16.66
N MET A 490 -19.04 -13.77 15.92
CA MET A 490 -17.58 -13.72 15.87
C MET A 490 -16.97 -13.36 17.24
N LEU A 491 -17.53 -12.40 17.96
CA LEU A 491 -17.11 -12.05 19.32
C LEU A 491 -17.24 -13.22 20.29
N LEU A 492 -18.41 -13.88 20.28
CA LEU A 492 -18.66 -15.06 21.09
C LEU A 492 -17.69 -16.19 20.72
N LEU A 493 -17.48 -16.45 19.42
CA LEU A 493 -16.57 -17.46 18.94
C LEU A 493 -15.12 -17.20 19.40
N VAL A 494 -14.65 -15.97 19.30
CA VAL A 494 -13.31 -15.58 19.79
C VAL A 494 -13.21 -15.70 21.31
N ALA A 495 -14.25 -15.32 22.05
CA ALA A 495 -14.29 -15.52 23.51
C ALA A 495 -14.18 -17.01 23.88
N MET A 496 -14.92 -17.88 23.19
CA MET A 496 -14.83 -19.33 23.36
C MET A 496 -13.42 -19.86 23.06
N TYR A 497 -12.78 -19.37 22.00
CA TYR A 497 -11.40 -19.73 21.68
C TYR A 497 -10.39 -19.28 22.73
N PHE A 498 -10.54 -18.09 23.28
CA PHE A 498 -9.67 -17.60 24.34
C PHE A 498 -9.81 -18.43 25.63
N HIS A 499 -11.03 -18.76 26.04
CA HIS A 499 -11.29 -19.62 27.22
C HIS A 499 -10.80 -21.06 27.02
N SER A 500 -10.82 -21.56 25.78
CA SER A 500 -10.30 -22.89 25.43
C SER A 500 -8.82 -22.91 25.01
N ASN A 501 -8.15 -21.76 25.07
CA ASN A 501 -6.76 -21.58 24.67
C ASN A 501 -6.44 -22.04 23.23
N GLN A 502 -7.42 -21.95 22.32
CA GLN A 502 -7.32 -22.33 20.91
C GLN A 502 -6.86 -21.15 20.05
N LEU A 503 -5.65 -20.65 20.33
CA LEU A 503 -5.14 -19.42 19.70
C LEU A 503 -4.98 -19.55 18.16
N ASN A 504 -4.66 -20.74 17.65
CA ASN A 504 -4.53 -20.95 16.20
C ASN A 504 -5.87 -20.78 15.46
N ALA A 505 -6.99 -21.21 16.06
CA ALA A 505 -8.30 -21.04 15.45
C ALA A 505 -8.69 -19.55 15.36
N ILE A 506 -8.24 -18.72 16.32
CA ILE A 506 -8.38 -17.25 16.25
C ILE A 506 -7.54 -16.71 15.09
N ILE A 507 -6.30 -17.17 14.93
CA ILE A 507 -5.42 -16.73 13.85
C ILE A 507 -6.04 -17.08 12.48
N ASP A 508 -6.59 -18.29 12.33
CA ASP A 508 -7.26 -18.72 11.10
C ASP A 508 -8.51 -17.89 10.81
N LEU A 509 -9.34 -17.63 11.83
CA LEU A 509 -10.52 -16.77 11.73
C LEU A 509 -10.17 -15.34 11.30
N VAL A 510 -9.13 -14.77 11.92
CA VAL A 510 -8.63 -13.43 11.60
C VAL A 510 -8.13 -13.36 10.15
N CYS A 511 -7.31 -14.33 9.73
CA CYS A 511 -6.81 -14.37 8.34
C CYS A 511 -7.94 -14.54 7.33
N SER A 512 -8.94 -15.38 7.63
CA SER A 512 -10.13 -15.58 6.80
C SER A 512 -10.95 -14.30 6.66
N THR A 513 -11.18 -13.60 7.77
CA THR A 513 -12.01 -12.38 7.80
C THR A 513 -11.33 -11.20 7.10
N LEU A 514 -10.03 -11.01 7.34
CA LEU A 514 -9.23 -9.98 6.65
C LEU A 514 -9.04 -10.32 5.16
N GLY A 515 -9.17 -11.59 4.78
CA GLY A 515 -8.94 -12.08 3.42
C GLY A 515 -7.47 -12.03 3.03
N MET A 516 -6.56 -12.16 4.00
CA MET A 516 -5.11 -12.14 3.79
C MET A 516 -4.40 -13.00 4.84
N LYS A 517 -3.30 -13.64 4.45
CA LYS A 517 -2.48 -14.45 5.37
C LYS A 517 -1.43 -13.55 6.01
N ILE A 518 -1.55 -13.35 7.32
CA ILE A 518 -0.62 -12.57 8.14
C ILE A 518 -0.04 -13.45 9.26
N ALA A 519 1.25 -13.30 9.52
CA ALA A 519 1.94 -14.08 10.54
C ALA A 519 1.68 -13.48 11.93
N ILE A 520 0.65 -13.98 12.62
CA ILE A 520 0.33 -13.58 14.00
C ILE A 520 1.00 -14.57 14.96
N LYS A 521 1.75 -14.05 15.95
CA LYS A 521 2.34 -14.90 16.98
C LYS A 521 1.29 -15.20 18.06
N PRO A 522 1.07 -16.46 18.47
CA PRO A 522 0.10 -16.74 19.53
C PRO A 522 0.35 -15.95 20.83
N SER A 523 1.61 -15.67 21.16
CA SER A 523 1.97 -14.88 22.34
C SER A 523 1.54 -13.42 22.28
N SER A 524 1.39 -12.81 21.10
CA SER A 524 0.92 -11.43 21.00
C SER A 524 -0.55 -11.28 21.37
N LEU A 525 -1.34 -12.36 21.29
CA LEU A 525 -2.75 -12.37 21.65
C LEU A 525 -2.99 -12.36 23.17
N ASN A 526 -1.96 -12.52 24.01
CA ASN A 526 -2.14 -12.64 25.46
C ASN A 526 -2.80 -11.41 26.10
N ARG A 527 -2.47 -10.18 25.66
CA ARG A 527 -3.12 -8.97 26.18
C ARG A 527 -4.61 -8.98 25.87
N MET A 528 -4.95 -9.27 24.62
CA MET A 528 -6.35 -9.36 24.17
C MET A 528 -7.10 -10.51 24.85
N LYS A 529 -6.43 -11.64 25.09
CA LYS A 529 -6.97 -12.76 25.86
C LYS A 529 -7.35 -12.32 27.27
N THR A 530 -6.51 -11.54 27.95
CA THR A 530 -6.81 -10.98 29.28
C THR A 530 -8.05 -10.11 29.23
N ILE A 531 -8.10 -9.12 28.33
CA ILE A 531 -9.26 -8.23 28.14
C ILE A 531 -10.55 -9.05 27.92
N PHE A 532 -10.52 -10.00 26.99
CA PHE A 532 -11.68 -10.83 26.68
C PHE A 532 -12.11 -11.72 27.85
N THR A 533 -11.18 -12.40 28.51
CA THR A 533 -11.52 -13.40 29.52
C THR A 533 -11.77 -12.83 30.91
N GLN A 534 -11.26 -11.63 31.21
CA GLN A 534 -11.34 -11.03 32.54
C GLN A 534 -12.26 -9.81 32.61
N GLU A 535 -12.44 -9.06 31.52
CA GLU A 535 -13.22 -7.82 31.56
C GLU A 535 -14.53 -7.93 30.81
N ILE A 536 -14.50 -8.44 29.57
CA ILE A 536 -15.64 -8.38 28.66
C ILE A 536 -16.50 -9.65 28.75
N PHE A 537 -15.88 -10.78 28.47
CA PHE A 537 -16.51 -12.10 28.46
C PHE A 537 -15.93 -12.93 29.59
N THR A 538 -16.22 -12.51 30.82
CA THR A 538 -15.84 -13.27 32.01
C THR A 538 -16.34 -14.71 31.93
N GLU A 539 -15.67 -15.62 32.63
CA GLU A 539 -16.08 -17.03 32.71
C GLU A 539 -17.58 -17.15 33.05
N GLN A 540 -18.10 -16.28 33.93
CA GLN A 540 -19.52 -16.22 34.28
C GLN A 540 -20.42 -15.86 33.10
N VAL A 541 -20.09 -14.79 32.36
CA VAL A 541 -20.90 -14.29 31.23
C VAL A 541 -20.93 -15.32 30.09
N VAL A 542 -19.78 -15.89 29.76
CA VAL A 542 -19.68 -16.93 28.71
C VAL A 542 -20.44 -18.18 29.11
N THR A 543 -20.35 -18.60 30.37
CA THR A 543 -21.11 -19.75 30.89
C THR A 543 -22.61 -19.51 30.79
N ALA A 544 -23.10 -18.30 31.10
CA ALA A 544 -24.50 -17.94 30.97
C ALA A 544 -24.97 -17.90 29.51
N HIS A 545 -24.12 -17.47 28.57
CA HIS A 545 -24.43 -17.46 27.14
C HIS A 545 -24.38 -18.86 26.50
N ALA A 546 -23.54 -19.75 27.02
CA ALA A 546 -23.31 -21.09 26.46
C ALA A 546 -24.61 -21.90 26.29
N VAL A 547 -25.60 -21.72 27.16
CA VAL A 547 -26.91 -22.42 27.09
C VAL A 547 -27.77 -21.96 25.91
N ARG A 548 -27.57 -20.71 25.47
CA ARG A 548 -28.31 -20.08 24.37
C ARG A 548 -27.69 -20.36 23.01
N VAL A 549 -26.43 -20.81 22.96
CA VAL A 549 -25.75 -21.18 21.72
C VAL A 549 -26.54 -22.33 21.04
N PRO A 550 -26.88 -22.23 19.74
CA PRO A 550 -27.58 -23.31 19.05
C PRO A 550 -26.74 -24.58 19.02
N VAL A 551 -27.41 -25.73 19.05
CA VAL A 551 -26.75 -27.03 18.87
C VAL A 551 -26.31 -27.20 17.43
N THR A 552 -25.23 -27.94 17.20
CA THR A 552 -24.77 -28.28 15.85
C THR A 552 -25.66 -29.37 15.26
N SER A 553 -26.45 -29.03 14.25
CA SER A 553 -27.28 -29.98 13.52
C SER A 553 -26.44 -31.03 12.78
N ASN A 554 -26.90 -32.28 12.77
CA ASN A 554 -26.25 -33.42 12.12
C ASN A 554 -24.76 -33.61 12.49
N LEU A 555 -24.39 -33.38 13.75
CA LEU A 555 -23.02 -33.47 14.22
C LEU A 555 -22.39 -34.85 13.95
N SER A 556 -21.32 -34.90 13.15
CA SER A 556 -20.60 -36.12 12.78
C SER A 556 -19.08 -35.89 12.71
N ALA A 557 -18.29 -36.95 12.60
CA ALA A 557 -16.83 -36.92 12.46
C ALA A 557 -16.35 -36.22 11.18
N THR A 558 -17.25 -36.00 10.22
CA THR A 558 -16.94 -35.32 8.96
C THR A 558 -16.98 -33.80 9.09
N ILE A 559 -17.64 -33.28 10.13
CA ILE A 559 -17.70 -31.85 10.39
C ILE A 559 -16.37 -31.42 11.02
N THR A 560 -15.61 -30.62 10.28
CA THR A 560 -14.32 -30.09 10.72
C THR A 560 -14.46 -28.70 11.34
N GLY A 561 -13.53 -28.33 12.22
CA GLY A 561 -13.48 -27.01 12.85
C GLY A 561 -13.88 -27.05 14.32
N PHE A 562 -13.82 -25.90 14.98
CA PHE A 562 -14.19 -25.79 16.38
C PHE A 562 -15.66 -25.43 16.53
N LEU A 563 -16.43 -26.47 16.81
CA LEU A 563 -17.87 -26.41 17.01
C LEU A 563 -18.21 -26.05 18.46
N PRO A 564 -19.44 -25.55 18.75
CA PRO A 564 -19.93 -25.29 20.12
C PRO A 564 -19.61 -26.40 21.13
N ILE A 565 -19.65 -27.66 20.69
CA ILE A 565 -19.33 -28.84 21.51
C ILE A 565 -17.98 -28.75 22.22
N HIS A 566 -16.96 -28.15 21.59
CA HIS A 566 -15.62 -28.02 22.16
C HIS A 566 -15.57 -26.96 23.27
N CYS A 567 -16.31 -25.85 23.10
CA CYS A 567 -16.43 -24.85 24.14
C CYS A 567 -17.19 -25.40 25.35
N ILE A 568 -18.33 -26.06 25.13
CA ILE A 568 -19.11 -26.66 26.21
C ILE A 568 -18.30 -27.71 26.96
N TYR A 569 -17.53 -28.54 26.24
CA TYR A 569 -16.59 -29.49 26.85
C TYR A 569 -15.58 -28.77 27.76
N GLN A 570 -14.97 -27.69 27.29
CA GLN A 570 -13.98 -26.96 28.06
C GLN A 570 -14.58 -26.29 29.30
N LEU A 571 -15.75 -25.65 29.19
CA LEU A 571 -16.46 -25.03 30.31
C LEU A 571 -16.92 -26.07 31.35
N LEU A 572 -17.34 -27.25 30.90
CA LEU A 572 -17.63 -28.37 31.79
C LEU A 572 -16.35 -28.89 32.47
N ARG A 573 -15.24 -28.97 31.73
CA ARG A 573 -13.94 -29.41 32.25
C ARG A 573 -13.39 -28.44 33.30
N SER A 574 -13.58 -27.14 33.12
CA SER A 574 -13.21 -26.10 34.11
C SER A 574 -14.22 -25.99 35.27
N ARG A 575 -15.30 -26.77 35.27
CA ARG A 575 -16.40 -26.71 36.26
C ARG A 575 -17.13 -25.37 36.27
N ALA A 576 -17.08 -24.59 35.18
CA ALA A 576 -17.67 -23.27 35.09
C ALA A 576 -19.20 -23.28 35.32
N PHE A 577 -19.91 -24.24 34.69
CA PHE A 577 -21.36 -24.42 34.87
C PHE A 577 -21.75 -24.66 36.34
N THR A 578 -20.96 -25.46 37.06
CA THR A 578 -21.21 -25.72 38.48
C THR A 578 -20.89 -24.48 39.33
N LYS A 579 -19.74 -23.84 39.07
CA LYS A 579 -19.28 -22.63 39.76
C LYS A 579 -20.26 -21.47 39.66
N HIS A 580 -20.87 -21.28 38.49
CA HIS A 580 -21.80 -20.18 38.21
C HIS A 580 -23.27 -20.57 38.25
N LYS A 581 -23.60 -21.79 38.71
CA LYS A 581 -24.97 -22.29 38.84
C LYS A 581 -25.82 -22.22 37.55
N VAL A 582 -25.20 -22.53 36.42
CA VAL A 582 -25.87 -22.57 35.12
C VAL A 582 -26.10 -24.03 34.72
N SER A 583 -27.35 -24.43 34.48
CA SER A 583 -27.70 -25.76 33.98
C SER A 583 -27.47 -25.85 32.48
N ILE A 584 -26.66 -26.82 32.04
CA ILE A 584 -26.38 -27.07 30.60
C ILE A 584 -27.10 -28.32 30.07
N LYS A 585 -27.90 -29.00 30.90
CA LYS A 585 -28.56 -30.28 30.59
C LYS A 585 -29.30 -30.24 29.25
N ASP A 586 -30.17 -29.26 29.05
CA ASP A 586 -31.04 -29.20 27.87
C ASP A 586 -30.24 -29.00 26.58
N TRP A 587 -29.12 -28.31 26.67
CA TRP A 587 -28.21 -28.14 25.54
C TRP A 587 -27.52 -29.45 25.19
N ILE A 588 -26.98 -30.17 26.19
CA ILE A 588 -26.32 -31.47 25.99
C ILE A 588 -27.30 -32.48 25.40
N TYR A 589 -28.52 -32.55 25.95
CA TYR A 589 -29.57 -33.44 25.45
C TYR A 589 -29.93 -33.13 24.00
N ARG A 590 -30.18 -31.85 23.66
CA ARG A 590 -30.46 -31.45 22.26
C ARG A 590 -29.30 -31.76 21.33
N GLN A 591 -28.06 -31.51 21.75
CA GLN A 591 -26.87 -31.78 20.94
C GLN A 591 -26.71 -33.27 20.67
N MET A 592 -26.99 -34.13 21.64
CA MET A 592 -26.98 -35.59 21.45
C MET A 592 -28.06 -36.04 20.46
N CYS A 593 -29.25 -35.42 20.49
CA CYS A 593 -30.32 -35.72 19.53
C CYS A 593 -29.93 -35.32 18.09
N GLU A 594 -29.13 -34.27 17.94
CA GLU A 594 -28.64 -33.75 16.65
C GLU A 594 -27.33 -34.40 16.17
N THR A 595 -26.89 -35.52 16.77
CA THR A 595 -25.68 -36.25 16.33
C THR A 595 -25.99 -37.36 15.32
N THR A 596 -25.08 -37.57 14.37
CA THR A 596 -25.18 -38.59 13.32
C THR A 596 -23.88 -39.37 13.17
N THR A 597 -23.94 -40.54 12.52
CA THR A 597 -22.75 -41.36 12.23
C THR A 597 -22.02 -40.89 10.98
N PRO A 598 -20.67 -40.96 10.94
CA PRO A 598 -19.77 -41.40 12.01
C PRO A 598 -19.69 -40.42 13.17
N LEU A 599 -19.49 -40.89 14.41
CA LEU A 599 -19.50 -40.02 15.60
C LEU A 599 -18.38 -38.99 15.62
N HIS A 600 -18.72 -37.76 16.01
CA HIS A 600 -17.72 -36.74 16.27
C HIS A 600 -16.81 -37.12 17.47
N PRO A 601 -15.48 -37.01 17.36
CA PRO A 601 -14.53 -37.49 18.37
C PRO A 601 -14.67 -36.80 19.73
N GLN A 602 -15.15 -35.55 19.76
CA GLN A 602 -15.36 -34.79 20.99
C GLN A 602 -16.65 -35.18 21.76
N LEU A 603 -17.56 -35.94 21.15
CA LEU A 603 -18.86 -36.25 21.76
C LEU A 603 -18.72 -37.13 23.01
N ILE A 604 -17.91 -38.18 22.94
CA ILE A 604 -17.70 -39.09 24.07
C ILE A 604 -17.00 -38.38 25.25
N PRO A 605 -15.88 -37.65 25.04
CA PRO A 605 -15.26 -36.85 26.11
C PRO A 605 -16.21 -35.82 26.72
N LEU A 606 -17.10 -35.21 25.92
CA LEU A 606 -18.11 -34.29 26.44
C LEU A 606 -19.07 -34.98 27.41
N ILE A 607 -19.62 -36.12 27.02
CA ILE A 607 -20.53 -36.91 27.85
C ILE A 607 -19.82 -37.33 29.14
N ASP A 608 -18.57 -37.79 29.07
CA ASP A 608 -17.79 -38.19 30.24
C ASP A 608 -17.61 -37.03 31.24
N VAL A 609 -17.23 -35.85 30.76
CA VAL A 609 -17.06 -34.68 31.64
C VAL A 609 -18.41 -34.20 32.18
N TYR A 610 -19.48 -34.29 31.41
CA TYR A 610 -20.83 -34.00 31.87
C TYR A 610 -21.27 -34.94 32.99
N ILE A 611 -21.07 -36.25 32.84
CA ILE A 611 -21.32 -37.26 33.89
C ILE A 611 -20.51 -36.94 35.15
N ASN A 612 -19.22 -36.67 35.00
CA ASN A 612 -18.35 -36.27 36.11
C ASN A 612 -18.81 -34.97 36.79
N SER A 613 -19.47 -34.08 36.06
CA SER A 613 -20.04 -32.84 36.62
C SER A 613 -21.24 -33.10 37.54
N ILE A 614 -21.95 -34.21 37.34
CA ILE A 614 -23.12 -34.63 38.14
C ILE A 614 -22.67 -35.49 39.35
N LEU A 615 -21.71 -36.38 39.13
CA LEU A 615 -21.27 -37.35 40.14
C LEU A 615 -20.32 -36.75 41.16
N THR A 616 -19.42 -35.86 40.75
CA THR A 616 -18.41 -35.26 41.64
C THR A 616 -18.89 -33.88 42.13
N PRO A 617 -19.10 -33.69 43.45
CA PRO A 617 -19.50 -32.40 44.00
C PRO A 617 -18.38 -31.37 43.82
N ALA A 618 -18.74 -30.11 43.51
CA ALA A 618 -17.78 -29.03 43.32
C ALA A 618 -17.11 -28.56 44.62
N SER A 619 -17.77 -28.75 45.77
CA SER A 619 -17.22 -28.42 47.09
C SER A 619 -17.90 -29.25 48.19
N LYS A 620 -17.16 -29.55 49.27
CA LYS A 620 -17.70 -30.24 50.46
C LYS A 620 -18.80 -29.42 51.18
N ALA A 621 -18.90 -28.12 50.90
CA ALA A 621 -19.85 -27.20 51.55
C ALA A 621 -21.19 -27.03 50.79
N ASN A 622 -21.29 -27.43 49.52
CA ASN A 622 -22.52 -27.36 48.72
C ASN A 622 -22.66 -28.65 47.90
N PRO A 623 -23.39 -29.67 48.41
CA PRO A 623 -23.50 -30.98 47.76
C PRO A 623 -24.52 -31.02 46.59
N GLU A 624 -25.28 -29.96 46.36
CA GLU A 624 -26.22 -29.90 45.23
C GLU A 624 -25.48 -29.78 43.91
N ALA A 625 -25.67 -30.77 43.03
CA ALA A 625 -25.15 -30.74 41.67
C ALA A 625 -26.02 -29.82 40.81
N THR A 626 -25.43 -28.77 40.26
CA THR A 626 -26.10 -27.85 39.32
C THR A 626 -26.64 -28.56 38.08
N ASN A 627 -25.90 -29.56 37.58
CA ASN A 627 -26.30 -30.37 36.44
C ASN A 627 -27.07 -31.60 36.92
N GLN A 628 -28.18 -31.90 36.26
CA GLN A 628 -29.01 -33.06 36.55
C GLN A 628 -28.80 -34.17 35.51
N PRO A 629 -28.97 -35.45 35.87
CA PRO A 629 -29.02 -36.53 34.90
C PRO A 629 -30.09 -36.32 33.83
N ILE A 630 -29.83 -36.85 32.63
CA ILE A 630 -30.87 -37.04 31.61
C ILE A 630 -31.86 -38.09 32.16
N THR A 631 -33.14 -37.79 32.10
CA THR A 631 -34.22 -38.60 32.66
C THR A 631 -34.61 -39.77 31.76
N GLU A 632 -35.21 -40.79 32.35
CA GLU A 632 -35.73 -41.95 31.61
C GLU A 632 -36.78 -41.55 30.57
N GLN A 633 -37.63 -40.55 30.86
CA GLN A 633 -38.63 -40.03 29.91
C GLN A 633 -37.97 -39.32 28.72
N GLU A 634 -36.93 -38.51 28.95
CA GLU A 634 -36.17 -37.87 27.87
C GLU A 634 -35.53 -38.92 26.95
N VAL A 635 -34.96 -39.99 27.52
CA VAL A 635 -34.42 -41.10 26.72
C VAL A 635 -35.53 -41.79 25.91
N LEU A 636 -36.68 -42.10 26.54
CA LEU A 636 -37.81 -42.73 25.86
C LEU A 636 -38.41 -41.86 24.74
N ASN A 637 -38.41 -40.53 24.88
CA ASN A 637 -38.92 -39.62 23.86
C ASN A 637 -38.13 -39.68 22.54
N VAL A 638 -36.82 -39.95 22.61
CA VAL A 638 -35.99 -40.20 21.41
C VAL A 638 -36.48 -41.45 20.66
N PHE A 639 -36.99 -42.45 21.39
CA PHE A 639 -37.48 -43.71 20.83
C PHE A 639 -38.97 -43.69 20.45
N ASN A 640 -39.80 -42.86 21.11
CA ASN A 640 -41.24 -42.78 20.86
C ASN A 640 -41.62 -41.98 19.61
N GLY A 641 -40.69 -41.18 19.05
CA GLY A 641 -40.86 -40.56 17.72
C GLY A 641 -40.72 -41.55 16.55
N LEU A 642 -40.27 -42.78 16.81
CA LEU A 642 -40.12 -43.86 15.83
C LEU A 642 -41.41 -44.67 15.76
N THR A 643 -42.41 -44.17 15.04
CA THR A 643 -43.49 -45.06 14.56
C THR A 643 -42.86 -46.10 13.63
N TRP A 644 -43.21 -47.38 13.86
CA TRP A 644 -42.56 -48.59 13.33
C TRP A 644 -42.72 -48.82 11.80
N ALA A 645 -42.67 -47.77 10.98
CA ALA A 645 -42.70 -47.87 9.53
C ALA A 645 -41.51 -47.11 8.93
N CYS A 646 -40.53 -47.85 8.43
CA CYS A 646 -39.45 -47.41 7.55
C CYS A 646 -38.50 -46.32 8.07
N THR A 647 -37.43 -46.71 8.77
CA THR A 647 -36.04 -46.65 8.25
C THR A 647 -35.04 -47.07 9.33
N LEU A 648 -34.12 -47.97 8.97
CA LEU A 648 -32.94 -48.34 9.76
C LEU A 648 -31.97 -47.16 10.06
N HIS A 649 -32.31 -45.92 9.70
CA HIS A 649 -31.42 -44.75 9.84
C HIS A 649 -31.36 -44.19 11.26
N CYS A 650 -32.47 -44.15 12.02
CA CYS A 650 -32.46 -43.54 13.36
C CYS A 650 -31.81 -44.43 14.44
N CYS A 651 -31.96 -45.76 14.38
CA CYS A 651 -31.25 -46.66 15.29
C CYS A 651 -29.72 -46.64 15.10
N ALA A 652 -29.23 -46.18 13.94
CA ALA A 652 -27.81 -46.01 13.70
C ALA A 652 -27.23 -44.71 14.31
N CYS A 653 -28.06 -43.68 14.56
CA CYS A 653 -27.58 -42.38 15.05
C CYS A 653 -27.17 -42.37 16.54
N TRP A 654 -27.69 -43.28 17.37
CA TRP A 654 -27.22 -43.47 18.75
C TRP A 654 -26.35 -44.73 18.81
N PRO A 655 -25.02 -44.62 18.71
CA PRO A 655 -24.13 -45.73 18.92
C PRO A 655 -24.41 -46.38 20.27
N GLN A 656 -24.25 -47.70 20.33
CA GLN A 656 -24.50 -48.53 21.50
C GLN A 656 -23.80 -48.01 22.77
N THR A 657 -22.69 -47.28 22.61
CA THR A 657 -21.95 -46.54 23.65
C THR A 657 -22.72 -45.36 24.26
N ILE A 658 -23.41 -44.55 23.44
CA ILE A 658 -24.22 -43.42 23.93
C ILE A 658 -25.45 -43.93 24.68
N LEU A 659 -26.05 -45.02 24.16
CA LEU A 659 -27.15 -45.73 24.81
C LEU A 659 -26.75 -46.31 26.16
N THR A 660 -25.57 -46.93 26.26
CA THR A 660 -25.03 -47.44 27.53
C THR A 660 -24.72 -46.30 28.50
N CYS A 661 -24.14 -45.19 28.04
CA CYS A 661 -23.90 -44.00 28.88
C CYS A 661 -25.19 -43.36 29.40
N ALA A 662 -26.23 -43.22 28.55
CA ALA A 662 -27.54 -42.69 28.94
C ALA A 662 -28.22 -43.59 29.98
N TRP A 663 -28.17 -44.92 29.78
CA TRP A 663 -28.64 -45.90 30.76
C TRP A 663 -27.85 -45.83 32.08
N TRP A 664 -26.54 -45.64 32.02
CA TRP A 664 -25.69 -45.46 33.20
C TRP A 664 -26.06 -44.19 33.98
N MET A 665 -26.32 -43.09 33.27
CA MET A 665 -26.78 -41.82 33.88
C MET A 665 -28.11 -41.98 34.61
N THR A 666 -29.08 -42.70 34.03
CA THR A 666 -30.35 -43.00 34.70
C THR A 666 -30.17 -43.95 35.91
N GLY A 667 -29.22 -44.89 35.83
CA GLY A 667 -28.92 -45.82 36.92
C GLY A 667 -28.27 -45.16 38.14
N CYS A 668 -27.42 -44.14 37.93
CA CYS A 668 -26.83 -43.35 39.01
C CYS A 668 -27.86 -42.47 39.75
N ALA A 669 -28.92 -42.00 39.06
CA ALA A 669 -30.00 -41.24 39.69
C ALA A 669 -30.82 -42.08 40.69
N ARG A 670 -30.91 -43.41 40.48
CA ARG A 670 -31.59 -44.34 41.41
C ARG A 670 -30.76 -44.72 42.65
N LYS A 671 -29.47 -44.32 42.72
CA LYS A 671 -28.54 -44.65 43.83
C LYS A 671 -28.19 -43.45 44.72
N LYS A 672 -28.83 -42.29 44.53
CA LYS A 672 -28.73 -41.13 45.44
C LYS A 672 -30.00 -40.99 46.26
#